data_AF-A0A7K2MFJ3-F1
#
_entry.id   AF-A0A7K2MFJ3-F1
#
_cell.length_a   1.000
_cell.length_b   1.000
_cell.length_c   1.000
_cell.angle_alpha   90.00
_cell.angle_beta   90.00
_cell.angle_gamma   90.00
#
_symmetry.space_group_name_H-M   'P 1'
#
loop_
_entity.id
_entity.type
_entity.pdbx_description
1 polymer ?
#
loop_
_entity_poly.entity_id
_entity_poly.type
_entity_poly.pdbx_seq_one_letter_code
_entity_poly.pdbx_strand_id
1 'polypeptide(L)'
;MNQRDERERPEETVITATDVLGTGFRADSGTRLPHERVLAEAEAALPVVVQALYADRLRVNGIVEEDGRRFFSLSDDNARTLTVRLESASLPERTVARSFVNTASDNHVVQLSDRIAPEQIGRALSHEVNELLSVRDRAERAEAPAAADMLGRGAALPERPRLSDEDLGRVGELNYLAERMNDGALSAAQRLEARGELSQLIDHTGLRVGAPADDAAARTLEQYAVAIRTDTVGRHLTTDARRALRELGRPIDQLAPADAQVLQEHRARVAEGRANSAPLGSAPAFPLPGLGPDGTPIPREQLGAARDEAARQRTDTGLRTLEELRAEAATLPEGRYPQREVMIGGGAALAGRDPDVLLVDSRGRWHVDPIKGIVQSADQVRHLREVGWDPYQFGDPKDRVSLAALQLWEDTAAARGPLVDGRASLNLADDGRLLAEISPADGSPPVTVEVVGTPLVATGVPPEVIPGVNRQVPTMDEAARAIGDHLGTVATPEALQARDRLAALPEGPGRAAAALDILAEPAVADALRAAGDDSVAVRARETVEATAKWEQATAEAPGRVLLGDEVGDGAYDPTVADNWVIAGIGGGAIANTEIILEGNPNARVTMVGTAAPWVLHNDSQYLAMRRQYDAELGGNGRLVTVPNQRLGAVETVRTPDGGVRLKARDVEGDAYVACLGRVARLPQAADTLDAWARRQGGQVKGELLFDKSEQYLGYRLHFQAGDRQHTVDVTGAASRMLPGNVFSEKDMARLAVVDRRTAPPESGNVAAGFMATALQGSHLAKHRAEQSGNAPAARTGTTPPAAGTGSNPVAGAGTNPVAGAARLQS
;
A
#
# COMPACT_ATOMS: atom_id res chain seq x y z
N MET A 1 32.01 20.54 21.57
CA MET A 1 31.51 21.92 21.37
C MET A 1 30.06 21.77 20.94
N ASN A 2 29.12 22.24 21.77
CA ASN A 2 27.69 21.97 21.60
C ASN A 2 27.20 22.46 20.24
N GLN A 3 26.89 21.50 19.36
CA GLN A 3 26.11 21.76 18.15
C GLN A 3 24.72 22.23 18.57
N ARG A 4 24.24 23.28 17.89
CA ARG A 4 22.84 23.68 17.98
C ARG A 4 22.01 22.50 17.51
N ASP A 5 21.18 21.97 18.41
CA ASP A 5 20.10 21.01 18.19
C ASP A 5 19.04 21.66 17.26
N GLU A 6 19.37 21.84 15.98
CA GLU A 6 18.36 21.80 14.93
C GLU A 6 18.30 20.33 14.50
N ARG A 7 17.45 19.55 15.17
CA ARG A 7 17.12 18.20 14.70
C ARG A 7 16.32 18.36 13.41
N GLU A 8 17.05 18.54 12.32
CA GLU A 8 16.53 18.39 10.96
C GLU A 8 15.92 16.99 10.82
N ARG A 9 14.88 16.92 9.99
CA ARG A 9 14.13 15.70 9.70
C ARG A 9 15.09 14.56 9.34
N PRO A 10 14.78 13.29 9.66
CA PRO A 10 15.24 12.23 8.78
C PRO A 10 14.71 12.58 7.38
N GLU A 11 15.62 12.87 6.44
CA GLU A 11 15.26 13.13 5.05
C GLU A 11 14.37 11.98 4.57
N GLU A 12 13.20 12.33 4.02
CA GLU A 12 12.29 11.38 3.38
C GLU A 12 13.14 10.62 2.36
N THR A 13 13.23 9.28 2.49
CA THR A 13 14.04 8.51 1.55
C THR A 13 13.38 8.63 0.18
N VAL A 14 14.06 9.30 -0.75
CA VAL A 14 13.65 9.42 -2.14
C VAL A 14 14.29 8.27 -2.92
N ILE A 15 13.51 7.61 -3.77
CA ILE A 15 13.97 6.50 -4.65
C ILE A 15 13.39 6.72 -6.06
N THR A 16 13.32 7.98 -6.47
CA THR A 16 12.56 8.44 -7.64
C THR A 16 13.12 9.78 -8.13
N ALA A 17 13.10 10.01 -9.44
CA ALA A 17 13.53 11.31 -9.97
C ALA A 17 12.64 12.44 -9.43
N THR A 18 13.19 13.29 -8.57
CA THR A 18 12.48 14.47 -8.02
C THR A 18 12.94 15.77 -8.66
N ASP A 19 12.07 16.78 -8.61
CA ASP A 19 12.36 18.10 -9.15
C ASP A 19 13.63 18.73 -8.53
N VAL A 20 14.27 19.60 -9.30
CA VAL A 20 15.38 20.42 -8.79
C VAL A 20 14.85 21.83 -8.62
N LEU A 21 14.68 22.26 -7.36
CA LEU A 21 14.10 23.56 -7.03
C LEU A 21 14.83 24.69 -7.77
N GLY A 22 14.09 25.64 -8.33
CA GLY A 22 14.69 26.75 -9.08
C GLY A 22 15.22 26.41 -10.49
N THR A 23 14.97 25.19 -10.98
CA THR A 23 15.27 24.75 -12.36
C THR A 23 13.98 24.51 -13.18
N GLY A 24 14.12 24.17 -14.46
CA GLY A 24 13.04 23.72 -15.33
C GLY A 24 12.68 22.22 -15.17
N PHE A 25 13.49 21.45 -14.45
CA PHE A 25 13.22 20.05 -14.14
C PHE A 25 12.22 19.96 -12.99
N ARG A 26 10.92 19.90 -13.33
CA ARG A 26 9.80 19.95 -12.39
C ARG A 26 8.77 18.88 -12.68
N ALA A 27 8.13 18.40 -11.61
CA ALA A 27 7.03 17.44 -11.71
C ALA A 27 5.80 18.03 -12.42
N ASP A 28 5.57 19.34 -12.25
CA ASP A 28 4.49 20.08 -12.90
C ASP A 28 5.06 21.25 -13.70
N SER A 29 4.95 21.15 -15.03
CA SER A 29 5.33 22.22 -15.97
C SER A 29 4.28 23.34 -16.07
N GLY A 30 3.15 23.22 -15.37
CA GLY A 30 1.97 24.06 -15.52
C GLY A 30 1.08 23.66 -16.70
N THR A 31 1.46 22.62 -17.45
CA THR A 31 0.68 22.08 -18.57
C THR A 31 0.53 20.56 -18.45
N ARG A 32 -0.66 20.05 -18.75
CA ARG A 32 -0.94 18.60 -18.80
C ARG A 32 -1.08 18.18 -20.25
N LEU A 33 -0.09 17.45 -20.76
CA LEU A 33 -0.15 16.89 -22.09
C LEU A 33 -1.03 15.63 -22.10
N PRO A 34 -1.63 15.26 -23.24
CA PRO A 34 -2.29 13.97 -23.37
C PRO A 34 -1.31 12.84 -23.07
N HIS A 35 -1.77 11.82 -22.32
CA HIS A 35 -0.99 10.66 -21.92
C HIS A 35 -0.24 10.01 -23.09
N GLU A 36 -0.91 9.80 -24.22
CA GLU A 36 -0.34 9.23 -25.44
C GLU A 36 0.85 10.03 -25.99
N ARG A 37 0.81 11.36 -25.83
CA ARG A 37 1.89 12.23 -26.29
C ARG A 37 3.12 12.11 -25.38
N VAL A 38 2.94 12.10 -24.07
CA VAL A 38 4.05 11.90 -23.11
C VAL A 38 4.71 10.54 -23.36
N LEU A 39 3.90 9.50 -23.60
CA LEU A 39 4.41 8.18 -23.94
C LEU A 39 5.18 8.16 -25.27
N ALA A 40 4.66 8.77 -26.33
CA ALA A 40 5.35 8.80 -27.62
C ALA A 40 6.73 9.49 -27.53
N GLU A 41 6.82 10.60 -26.79
CA GLU A 41 8.08 11.29 -26.53
C GLU A 41 9.04 10.43 -25.70
N ALA A 42 8.53 9.72 -24.70
CA ALA A 42 9.33 8.80 -23.87
C ALA A 42 9.84 7.59 -24.66
N GLU A 43 9.00 7.00 -25.52
CA GLU A 43 9.38 5.91 -26.41
C GLU A 43 10.45 6.35 -27.41
N ALA A 44 10.41 7.59 -27.90
CA ALA A 44 11.45 8.15 -28.75
C ALA A 44 12.75 8.46 -27.99
N ALA A 45 12.64 8.91 -26.73
CA ALA A 45 13.79 9.31 -25.92
C ALA A 45 14.57 8.14 -25.33
N LEU A 46 13.91 7.04 -24.92
CA LEU A 46 14.58 5.94 -24.23
C LEU A 46 15.74 5.31 -25.04
N PRO A 47 15.59 4.98 -26.34
CA PRO A 47 16.70 4.43 -27.11
C PRO A 47 17.88 5.38 -27.23
N VAL A 48 17.62 6.70 -27.33
CA VAL A 48 18.66 7.74 -27.38
C VAL A 48 19.42 7.79 -26.06
N VAL A 49 18.72 7.76 -24.93
CA VAL A 49 19.34 7.75 -23.59
C VAL A 49 20.19 6.50 -23.40
N VAL A 50 19.66 5.31 -23.73
CA VAL A 50 20.41 4.04 -23.61
C VAL A 50 21.64 4.05 -24.50
N GLN A 51 21.52 4.47 -25.76
CA GLN A 51 22.63 4.49 -26.70
C GLN A 51 23.71 5.52 -26.32
N ALA A 52 23.32 6.67 -25.77
CA ALA A 52 24.26 7.72 -25.41
C ALA A 52 25.01 7.43 -24.10
N LEU A 53 24.32 6.87 -23.11
CA LEU A 53 24.86 6.76 -21.74
C LEU A 53 25.22 5.34 -21.33
N TYR A 54 24.56 4.33 -21.91
CA TYR A 54 24.58 2.96 -21.40
C TYR A 54 24.88 1.92 -22.49
N ALA A 55 25.38 2.30 -23.67
CA ALA A 55 25.62 1.37 -24.79
C ALA A 55 26.61 0.24 -24.49
N ASP A 56 27.53 0.46 -23.54
CA ASP A 56 28.47 -0.57 -23.08
C ASP A 56 27.82 -1.59 -22.13
N ARG A 57 26.64 -1.27 -21.60
CA ARG A 57 25.91 -2.07 -20.59
C ARG A 57 24.59 -2.63 -21.09
N LEU A 58 23.93 -1.95 -22.03
CA LEU A 58 22.59 -2.25 -22.51
C LEU A 58 22.50 -2.10 -24.02
N ARG A 59 21.73 -2.99 -24.63
CA ARG A 59 21.34 -2.94 -26.05
C ARG A 59 19.82 -2.93 -26.17
N VAL A 60 19.29 -2.04 -27.01
CA VAL A 60 17.85 -1.96 -27.29
C VAL A 60 17.52 -2.94 -28.40
N ASN A 61 16.68 -3.94 -28.11
CA ASN A 61 16.24 -4.94 -29.08
C ASN A 61 14.97 -4.54 -29.83
N GLY A 62 14.27 -3.51 -29.35
CA GLY A 62 13.04 -2.99 -29.93
C GLY A 62 11.86 -3.07 -28.96
N ILE A 63 10.67 -2.82 -29.50
CA ILE A 63 9.41 -2.89 -28.75
C ILE A 63 8.76 -4.25 -28.99
N VAL A 64 8.37 -4.91 -27.90
CA VAL A 64 7.60 -6.16 -27.89
C VAL A 64 6.20 -5.86 -27.39
N GLU A 65 5.18 -6.47 -28.01
CA GLU A 65 3.79 -6.35 -27.58
C GLU A 65 3.28 -7.69 -27.06
N GLU A 66 2.74 -7.71 -25.84
CA GLU A 66 2.21 -8.88 -25.17
C GLU A 66 0.95 -8.49 -24.38
N ASP A 67 -0.16 -9.21 -24.58
CA ASP A 67 -1.46 -8.94 -23.96
C ASP A 67 -1.94 -7.47 -24.06
N GLY A 68 -1.65 -6.82 -25.20
CA GLY A 68 -1.99 -5.41 -25.45
C GLY A 68 -1.15 -4.41 -24.65
N ARG A 69 -0.01 -4.84 -24.11
CA ARG A 69 0.98 -4.00 -23.43
C ARG A 69 2.26 -3.95 -24.27
N ARG A 70 2.91 -2.78 -24.30
CA ARG A 70 4.13 -2.53 -25.07
C ARG A 70 5.34 -2.39 -24.14
N PHE A 71 6.41 -3.10 -24.44
CA PHE A 71 7.62 -3.16 -23.64
C PHE A 71 8.84 -2.87 -24.50
N PHE A 72 9.81 -2.14 -23.96
CA PHE A 72 11.16 -2.17 -24.51
C PHE A 72 11.85 -3.45 -24.05
N SER A 73 12.29 -4.27 -25.00
CA SER A 73 13.21 -5.36 -24.71
C SER A 73 14.63 -4.82 -24.76
N LEU A 74 15.37 -5.00 -23.66
CA LEU A 74 16.78 -4.63 -23.54
C LEU A 74 17.59 -5.87 -23.20
N SER A 75 18.82 -5.97 -23.71
CA SER A 75 19.77 -7.01 -23.31
C SER A 75 20.98 -6.39 -22.64
N ASP A 76 21.43 -7.00 -21.55
CA ASP A 76 22.69 -6.63 -20.91
C ASP A 76 23.92 -7.22 -21.63
N ASP A 77 25.11 -6.91 -21.11
CA ASP A 77 26.40 -7.38 -21.61
C ASP A 77 26.57 -8.92 -21.54
N ASN A 78 25.79 -9.58 -20.69
CA ASN A 78 25.72 -11.04 -20.57
C ASN A 78 24.61 -11.67 -21.43
N ALA A 79 24.00 -10.89 -22.32
CA ALA A 79 22.86 -11.28 -23.16
C ALA A 79 21.61 -11.71 -22.38
N ARG A 80 21.50 -11.34 -21.10
CA ARG A 80 20.25 -11.52 -20.36
C ARG A 80 19.28 -10.41 -20.76
N THR A 81 18.04 -10.80 -21.01
CA THR A 81 16.99 -9.87 -21.42
C THR A 81 16.27 -9.35 -20.18
N LEU A 82 16.02 -8.04 -20.17
CA LEU A 82 15.05 -7.40 -19.29
C LEU A 82 14.02 -6.65 -20.13
N THR A 83 12.88 -6.32 -19.52
CA THR A 83 11.88 -5.48 -20.16
C THR A 83 11.63 -4.21 -19.36
N VAL A 84 11.37 -3.10 -20.06
CA VAL A 84 10.98 -1.82 -19.45
C VAL A 84 9.69 -1.37 -20.10
N ARG A 85 8.63 -1.24 -19.31
CA ARG A 85 7.39 -0.61 -19.72
C ARG A 85 7.42 0.87 -19.35
N LEU A 86 7.13 1.75 -20.31
CA LEU A 86 6.94 3.17 -20.04
C LEU A 86 5.46 3.46 -19.77
N GLU A 87 5.17 4.27 -18.76
CA GLU A 87 3.83 4.72 -18.40
C GLU A 87 3.87 6.21 -18.09
N SER A 88 2.77 6.92 -18.34
CA SER A 88 2.58 8.29 -17.83
C SER A 88 1.46 8.29 -16.79
N ALA A 89 1.72 8.89 -15.63
CA ALA A 89 0.81 8.91 -14.49
C ALA A 89 0.85 10.26 -13.79
N SER A 90 -0.23 10.61 -13.09
CA SER A 90 -0.17 11.69 -12.10
C SER A 90 0.65 11.17 -10.92
N LEU A 91 1.77 11.81 -10.65
CA LEU A 91 2.73 11.44 -9.61
C LEU A 91 2.60 12.38 -8.41
N PRO A 92 2.95 11.93 -7.19
CA PRO A 92 2.84 12.75 -6.00
C PRO A 92 3.83 13.91 -6.00
N GLU A 93 3.34 15.08 -5.60
CA GLU A 93 4.13 16.28 -5.28
C GLU A 93 5.24 16.63 -6.29
N ARG A 94 6.50 16.41 -5.89
CA ARG A 94 7.75 16.80 -6.56
C ARG A 94 8.34 15.70 -7.43
N THR A 95 7.64 14.57 -7.57
CA THR A 95 8.09 13.40 -8.32
C THR A 95 7.94 13.62 -9.82
N VAL A 96 9.05 13.64 -10.54
CA VAL A 96 9.12 13.81 -12.00
C VAL A 96 8.97 12.46 -12.70
N ALA A 97 9.63 11.43 -12.17
CA ALA A 97 9.50 10.05 -12.60
C ALA A 97 9.69 9.10 -11.42
N ARG A 98 9.25 7.85 -11.56
CA ARG A 98 9.51 6.77 -10.61
C ARG A 98 9.61 5.44 -11.32
N SER A 99 10.40 4.51 -10.79
CA SER A 99 10.53 3.16 -11.33
C SER A 99 9.94 2.11 -10.39
N PHE A 100 9.30 1.10 -10.94
CA PHE A 100 8.99 -0.15 -10.25
C PHE A 100 9.97 -1.20 -10.75
N VAL A 101 10.81 -1.68 -9.84
CA VAL A 101 11.87 -2.63 -10.16
C VAL A 101 11.49 -4.04 -9.70
N ASN A 102 11.57 -5.00 -10.62
CA ASN A 102 11.30 -6.41 -10.34
C ASN A 102 12.51 -7.26 -10.72
N THR A 103 13.41 -7.48 -9.77
CA THR A 103 14.61 -8.30 -9.97
C THR A 103 14.33 -9.81 -9.91
N ALA A 104 13.07 -10.22 -9.68
CA ALA A 104 12.64 -11.62 -9.72
C ALA A 104 12.26 -12.09 -11.14
N SER A 105 11.67 -11.20 -11.95
CA SER A 105 11.27 -11.47 -13.35
C SER A 105 12.00 -10.63 -14.41
N ASP A 106 12.80 -9.62 -14.01
CA ASP A 106 13.42 -8.63 -14.91
C ASP A 106 12.39 -7.82 -15.75
N ASN A 107 11.15 -7.69 -15.26
CA ASN A 107 10.11 -6.84 -15.84
C ASN A 107 9.94 -5.54 -15.03
N HIS A 108 10.36 -4.43 -15.60
CA HIS A 108 10.39 -3.13 -14.92
C HIS A 108 9.35 -2.18 -15.50
N VAL A 109 8.96 -1.18 -14.72
CA VAL A 109 8.10 -0.09 -15.17
C VAL A 109 8.73 1.24 -14.81
N VAL A 110 8.79 2.18 -15.76
CA VAL A 110 9.14 3.57 -15.49
C VAL A 110 7.89 4.42 -15.72
N GLN A 111 7.49 5.15 -14.69
CA GLN A 111 6.38 6.09 -14.75
C GLN A 111 6.91 7.51 -14.82
N LEU A 112 6.42 8.28 -15.78
CA LEU A 112 6.71 9.71 -15.94
C LEU A 112 5.50 10.52 -15.49
N SER A 113 5.75 11.67 -14.87
CA SER A 113 4.68 12.64 -14.57
C SER A 113 3.93 13.00 -15.85
N ASP A 114 2.59 12.96 -15.82
CA ASP A 114 1.74 13.41 -16.92
C ASP A 114 1.71 14.94 -17.10
N ARG A 115 2.46 15.67 -16.25
CA ARG A 115 2.67 17.11 -16.31
C ARG A 115 4.14 17.48 -16.60
N ILE A 116 4.99 16.50 -16.92
CA ILE A 116 6.38 16.73 -17.30
C ILE A 116 6.46 17.50 -18.63
N ALA A 117 7.42 18.42 -18.72
CA ALA A 117 7.74 19.06 -20.00
C ALA A 117 8.45 18.06 -20.94
N PRO A 118 8.09 17.97 -22.23
CA PRO A 118 8.68 17.01 -23.17
C PRO A 118 10.21 17.04 -23.21
N GLU A 119 10.79 18.22 -23.11
CA GLU A 119 12.24 18.44 -23.18
C GLU A 119 12.99 17.79 -21.99
N GLN A 120 12.28 17.56 -20.88
CA GLN A 120 12.82 17.00 -19.64
C GLN A 120 12.68 15.47 -19.56
N ILE A 121 11.92 14.84 -20.47
CA ILE A 121 11.68 13.39 -20.48
C ILE A 121 13.00 12.61 -20.59
N GLY A 122 13.92 13.03 -21.46
CA GLY A 122 15.21 12.36 -21.60
C GLY A 122 16.06 12.41 -20.32
N ARG A 123 16.01 13.52 -19.58
CA ARG A 123 16.68 13.66 -18.28
C ARG A 123 16.05 12.75 -17.23
N ALA A 124 14.72 12.72 -17.14
CA ALA A 124 14.00 11.83 -16.24
C ALA A 124 14.31 10.35 -16.54
N LEU A 125 14.28 9.94 -17.80
CA LEU A 125 14.66 8.58 -18.21
C LEU A 125 16.12 8.25 -17.89
N SER A 126 17.04 9.21 -18.02
CA SER A 126 18.45 8.98 -17.66
C SER A 126 18.65 8.67 -16.18
N HIS A 127 17.84 9.29 -15.31
CA HIS A 127 17.80 9.01 -13.87
C HIS A 127 17.31 7.58 -13.62
N GLU A 128 16.09 7.29 -14.07
CA GLU A 128 15.40 6.03 -13.79
C GLU A 128 16.14 4.81 -14.38
N VAL A 129 16.76 4.95 -15.56
CA VAL A 129 17.55 3.86 -16.16
C VAL A 129 18.84 3.60 -15.35
N ASN A 130 19.52 4.64 -14.85
CA ASN A 130 20.72 4.41 -14.05
C ASN A 130 20.39 3.78 -12.70
N GLU A 131 19.31 4.23 -12.08
CA GLU A 131 18.80 3.65 -10.83
C GLU A 131 18.45 2.18 -11.03
N LEU A 132 17.66 1.85 -12.06
CA LEU A 132 17.27 0.48 -12.40
C LEU A 132 18.50 -0.41 -12.58
N LEU A 133 19.49 0.03 -13.37
CA LEU A 133 20.73 -0.72 -13.59
C LEU A 133 21.49 -0.94 -12.28
N SER A 134 21.54 0.08 -11.42
CA SER A 134 22.22 0.01 -10.13
C SER A 134 21.54 -0.97 -9.17
N VAL A 135 20.21 -0.96 -9.13
CA VAL A 135 19.40 -1.90 -8.35
C VAL A 135 19.62 -3.33 -8.84
N ARG A 136 19.66 -3.55 -10.17
CA ARG A 136 19.96 -4.88 -10.74
C ARG A 136 21.36 -5.37 -10.32
N ASP A 137 22.41 -4.58 -10.53
CA ASP A 137 23.78 -4.94 -10.15
C ASP A 137 23.93 -5.22 -8.64
N ARG A 138 23.18 -4.48 -7.83
CA ARG A 138 23.16 -4.62 -6.37
C ARG A 138 22.43 -5.90 -5.95
N ALA A 139 21.29 -6.19 -6.56
CA ALA A 139 20.50 -7.39 -6.30
C ALA A 139 21.23 -8.67 -6.70
N GLU A 140 22.07 -8.64 -7.73
CA GLU A 140 22.97 -9.77 -8.07
C GLU A 140 24.01 -10.07 -7.00
N ARG A 141 24.41 -9.05 -6.22
CA ARG A 141 25.37 -9.16 -5.12
C ARG A 141 24.71 -9.34 -3.76
N ALA A 142 23.38 -9.46 -3.71
CA ALA A 142 22.59 -9.51 -2.48
C ALA A 142 22.88 -8.36 -1.49
N GLU A 143 23.16 -7.16 -2.02
CA GLU A 143 23.50 -5.99 -1.22
C GLU A 143 22.26 -5.12 -0.93
N ALA A 144 22.11 -4.61 0.29
CA ALA A 144 21.11 -3.58 0.59
C ALA A 144 21.52 -2.21 0.02
N PRO A 145 20.57 -1.33 -0.36
CA PRO A 145 20.90 0.03 -0.78
C PRO A 145 21.54 0.83 0.36
N ALA A 146 22.25 1.91 0.02
CA ALA A 146 22.70 2.84 1.06
C ALA A 146 21.48 3.46 1.76
N ALA A 147 21.56 3.55 3.09
CA ALA A 147 20.44 4.01 3.91
C ALA A 147 20.13 5.51 3.74
N ALA A 148 21.15 6.32 3.43
CA ALA A 148 21.04 7.77 3.29
C ALA A 148 21.70 8.25 1.99
N ASP A 149 21.15 9.32 1.44
CA ASP A 149 21.69 10.01 0.27
C ASP A 149 22.95 10.79 0.64
N MET A 150 23.97 10.70 -0.22
CA MET A 150 25.24 11.40 -0.02
C MET A 150 25.32 12.67 -0.86
N LEU A 151 24.55 12.79 -1.95
CA LEU A 151 24.59 13.92 -2.87
C LEU A 151 23.69 15.10 -2.44
N GLY A 152 23.21 15.18 -1.20
CA GLY A 152 22.56 16.39 -0.70
C GLY A 152 23.56 17.49 -0.34
N ARG A 153 23.25 18.77 -0.65
CA ARG A 153 24.00 19.90 -0.07
C ARG A 153 23.74 19.95 1.45
N GLY A 154 24.79 19.75 2.24
CA GLY A 154 24.70 19.70 3.70
C GLY A 154 24.53 18.28 4.25
N ALA A 155 24.31 17.28 3.40
CA ALA A 155 24.23 15.88 3.82
C ALA A 155 25.50 15.47 4.55
N ALA A 156 25.33 14.77 5.67
CA ALA A 156 26.44 14.21 6.43
C ALA A 156 27.16 13.15 5.60
N LEU A 157 28.50 13.11 5.69
CA LEU A 157 29.27 12.05 5.05
C LEU A 157 29.21 10.80 5.92
N PRO A 158 28.78 9.65 5.39
CA PRO A 158 28.84 8.40 6.13
C PRO A 158 30.30 7.97 6.34
N GLU A 159 30.57 7.18 7.39
CA GLU A 159 31.91 6.62 7.64
C GLU A 159 32.46 5.83 6.44
N ARG A 160 31.56 5.23 5.67
CA ARG A 160 31.86 4.53 4.42
C ARG A 160 31.04 5.16 3.28
N PRO A 161 31.66 6.02 2.44
CA PRO A 161 31.01 6.65 1.30
C PRO A 161 30.40 5.60 0.36
N ARG A 162 29.08 5.63 0.23
CA ARG A 162 28.30 4.81 -0.71
C ARG A 162 27.17 5.68 -1.25
N LEU A 163 26.89 5.53 -2.54
CA LEU A 163 25.77 6.20 -3.20
C LEU A 163 24.50 5.39 -2.93
N SER A 164 23.40 6.09 -2.63
CA SER A 164 22.06 5.52 -2.63
C SER A 164 21.56 5.26 -4.06
N ASP A 165 20.37 4.65 -4.17
CA ASP A 165 19.72 4.46 -5.46
C ASP A 165 19.37 5.83 -6.10
N GLU A 166 18.88 6.81 -5.32
CA GLU A 166 18.63 8.19 -5.76
C GLU A 166 19.91 8.91 -6.20
N ASP A 167 21.00 8.79 -5.42
CA ASP A 167 22.29 9.37 -5.79
C ASP A 167 22.76 8.86 -7.15
N LEU A 168 22.58 7.57 -7.42
CA LEU A 168 22.91 6.95 -8.69
C LEU A 168 22.00 7.47 -9.80
N GLY A 169 20.70 7.65 -9.54
CA GLY A 169 19.80 8.35 -10.44
C GLY A 169 20.30 9.76 -10.81
N ARG A 170 20.75 10.56 -9.83
CA ARG A 170 21.35 11.89 -10.06
C ARG A 170 22.62 11.85 -10.87
N VAL A 171 23.44 10.82 -10.72
CA VAL A 171 24.59 10.60 -11.60
C VAL A 171 24.16 10.36 -13.05
N GLY A 172 23.04 9.66 -13.27
CA GLY A 172 22.42 9.51 -14.60
C GLY A 172 22.08 10.85 -15.24
N GLU A 173 21.47 11.77 -14.49
CA GLU A 173 21.17 13.13 -14.96
C GLU A 173 22.42 13.96 -15.27
N LEU A 174 23.47 13.87 -14.44
CA LEU A 174 24.75 14.54 -14.67
C LEU A 174 25.38 14.05 -16.00
N ASN A 175 25.35 12.74 -16.24
CA ASN A 175 25.84 12.15 -17.48
C ASN A 175 25.02 12.61 -18.70
N TYR A 176 23.70 12.65 -18.58
CA TYR A 176 22.79 13.11 -19.64
C TYR A 176 23.04 14.56 -20.04
N LEU A 177 23.09 15.47 -19.07
CA LEU A 177 23.29 16.89 -19.34
C LEU A 177 24.70 17.17 -19.89
N ALA A 178 25.71 16.43 -19.42
CA ALA A 178 27.06 16.50 -19.95
C ALA A 178 27.15 16.06 -21.43
N GLU A 179 26.43 14.99 -21.80
CA GLU A 179 26.34 14.57 -23.20
C GLU A 179 25.66 15.65 -24.06
N ARG A 180 24.50 16.14 -23.62
CA ARG A 180 23.75 17.17 -24.37
C ARG A 180 24.52 18.46 -24.57
N MET A 181 25.28 18.93 -23.59
CA MET A 181 26.07 20.15 -23.78
C MET A 181 27.21 19.99 -24.81
N ASN A 182 27.58 18.75 -25.16
CA ASN A 182 28.61 18.43 -26.14
C ASN A 182 28.05 17.89 -27.47
N ASP A 183 26.75 17.61 -27.55
CA ASP A 183 26.12 17.04 -28.75
C ASP A 183 26.13 18.01 -29.94
N GLY A 184 26.84 17.62 -31.00
CA GLY A 184 26.96 18.37 -32.24
C GLY A 184 25.64 18.55 -32.99
N ALA A 185 24.67 17.65 -32.81
CA ALA A 185 23.37 17.68 -33.45
C ALA A 185 22.42 18.72 -32.82
N LEU A 186 22.67 19.13 -31.58
CA LEU A 186 21.90 20.16 -30.90
C LEU A 186 22.32 21.57 -31.32
N SER A 187 21.36 22.50 -31.27
CA SER A 187 21.64 23.91 -31.50
C SER A 187 22.54 24.49 -30.40
N ALA A 188 23.24 25.59 -30.70
CA ALA A 188 24.08 26.28 -29.71
C ALA A 188 23.29 26.71 -28.46
N ALA A 189 22.01 27.10 -28.63
CA ALA A 189 21.14 27.48 -27.52
C ALA A 189 20.82 26.27 -26.62
N GLN A 190 20.45 25.12 -27.21
CA GLN A 190 20.17 23.89 -26.46
C GLN A 190 21.41 23.35 -25.72
N ARG A 191 22.60 23.44 -26.33
CA ARG A 191 23.86 23.08 -25.66
C ARG A 191 24.16 24.01 -24.48
N LEU A 192 23.92 25.32 -24.65
CA LEU A 192 24.13 26.31 -23.59
C LEU A 192 23.14 26.10 -22.43
N GLU A 193 21.89 25.80 -22.75
CA GLU A 193 20.86 25.45 -21.77
C GLU A 193 21.26 24.20 -20.97
N ALA A 194 21.67 23.11 -21.65
CA ALA A 194 22.15 21.90 -21.00
C ALA A 194 23.36 22.15 -20.08
N ARG A 195 24.30 23.02 -20.49
CA ARG A 195 25.42 23.45 -19.65
C ARG A 195 24.94 24.21 -18.41
N GLY A 196 23.96 25.10 -18.58
CA GLY A 196 23.34 25.84 -17.50
C GLY A 196 22.65 24.93 -16.49
N GLU A 197 21.83 23.99 -16.95
CA GLU A 197 21.18 22.99 -16.11
C GLU A 197 22.19 22.09 -15.40
N LEU A 198 23.25 21.66 -16.08
CA LEU A 198 24.32 20.86 -15.47
C LEU A 198 24.99 21.62 -14.31
N SER A 199 25.27 22.91 -14.51
CA SER A 199 25.82 23.78 -13.48
C SER A 199 24.88 23.91 -12.26
N GLN A 200 23.57 23.90 -12.48
CA GLN A 200 22.56 23.96 -11.41
C GLN A 200 22.46 22.63 -10.65
N LEU A 201 22.44 21.50 -11.38
CA LEU A 201 22.42 20.17 -10.77
C LEU A 201 23.69 19.89 -9.95
N ILE A 202 24.86 20.35 -10.40
CA ILE A 202 26.11 20.28 -9.63
C ILE A 202 26.01 21.09 -8.31
N ASP A 203 25.29 22.23 -8.30
CA ASP A 203 25.05 23.01 -7.08
C ASP A 203 24.11 22.28 -6.11
N HIS A 204 23.10 21.62 -6.67
CA HIS A 204 22.11 20.85 -5.94
C HIS A 204 22.73 19.61 -5.29
N THR A 205 23.63 18.91 -6.01
CA THR A 205 24.18 17.60 -5.64
C THR A 205 25.35 17.64 -4.63
N GLY A 206 25.56 18.77 -3.95
CA GLY A 206 26.67 18.91 -2.99
C GLY A 206 28.08 18.71 -3.59
N LEU A 207 28.18 18.71 -4.93
CA LEU A 207 29.41 18.54 -5.71
C LEU A 207 30.14 19.87 -5.97
N ARG A 208 29.59 20.98 -5.49
CA ARG A 208 30.22 22.31 -5.52
C ARG A 208 30.24 22.91 -4.12
N VAL A 209 31.35 23.58 -3.82
CA VAL A 209 31.48 24.42 -2.62
C VAL A 209 30.54 25.62 -2.75
N GLY A 210 29.58 25.72 -1.84
CA GLY A 210 28.57 26.77 -1.79
C GLY A 210 28.80 27.80 -0.68
N ALA A 211 29.72 27.55 0.25
CA ALA A 211 30.10 28.45 1.33
C ALA A 211 30.66 29.79 0.79
N PRO A 212 30.29 30.92 1.43
CA PRO A 212 30.87 32.23 1.11
C PRO A 212 32.40 32.26 1.20
N ALA A 213 33.04 33.16 0.46
CA ALA A 213 34.51 33.26 0.44
C ALA A 213 35.12 33.79 1.74
N ASP A 214 34.34 34.52 2.52
CA ASP A 214 34.69 35.09 3.83
C ASP A 214 34.52 34.10 5.00
N ASP A 215 33.81 32.98 4.81
CA ASP A 215 33.70 31.90 5.79
C ASP A 215 34.70 30.77 5.49
N ALA A 216 35.96 30.99 5.86
CA ALA A 216 37.06 30.05 5.61
C ALA A 216 36.84 28.67 6.27
N ALA A 217 36.17 28.62 7.42
CA ALA A 217 35.93 27.39 8.16
C ALA A 217 34.86 26.53 7.46
N ALA A 218 33.71 27.11 7.13
CA ALA A 218 32.67 26.42 6.37
C ALA A 218 33.18 25.99 4.99
N ARG A 219 33.95 26.86 4.32
CA ARG A 219 34.53 26.57 3.00
C ARG A 219 35.48 25.38 3.04
N THR A 220 36.30 25.24 4.09
CA THR A 220 37.20 24.09 4.28
C THR A 220 36.44 22.79 4.49
N LEU A 221 35.37 22.82 5.31
CA LEU A 221 34.53 21.65 5.57
C LEU A 221 33.80 21.19 4.30
N GLU A 222 33.19 22.13 3.56
CA GLU A 222 32.53 21.81 2.30
C GLU A 222 33.51 21.32 1.24
N GLN A 223 34.73 21.88 1.16
CA GLN A 223 35.78 21.39 0.25
C GLN A 223 36.14 19.92 0.50
N TYR A 224 36.27 19.53 1.77
CA TYR A 224 36.52 18.13 2.13
C TYR A 224 35.36 17.22 1.71
N ALA A 225 34.12 17.64 1.97
CA ALA A 225 32.95 16.88 1.56
C ALA A 225 32.81 16.76 0.03
N VAL A 226 33.03 17.85 -0.70
CA VAL A 226 33.03 17.86 -2.18
C VAL A 226 34.10 16.92 -2.73
N ALA A 227 35.29 16.87 -2.13
CA ALA A 227 36.36 15.96 -2.57
C ALA A 227 35.95 14.49 -2.44
N ILE A 228 35.36 14.10 -1.29
CA ILE A 228 34.87 12.73 -1.06
C ILE A 228 33.73 12.39 -2.03
N ARG A 229 32.76 13.29 -2.21
CA ARG A 229 31.65 13.08 -3.15
C ARG A 229 32.17 12.92 -4.58
N THR A 230 33.07 13.79 -5.01
CA THR A 230 33.67 13.78 -6.36
C THR A 230 34.42 12.48 -6.64
N ASP A 231 35.21 11.98 -5.67
CA ASP A 231 35.90 10.71 -5.78
C ASP A 231 34.92 9.53 -5.91
N THR A 232 33.88 9.53 -5.07
CA THR A 232 32.87 8.47 -5.03
C THR A 232 32.03 8.43 -6.32
N VAL A 233 31.57 9.57 -6.84
CA VAL A 233 30.80 9.62 -8.10
C VAL A 233 31.68 9.39 -9.32
N GLY A 234 32.99 9.67 -9.24
CA GLY A 234 33.91 9.66 -10.37
C GLY A 234 33.86 8.35 -11.19
N ARG A 235 33.72 7.21 -10.53
CA ARG A 235 33.63 5.89 -11.19
C ARG A 235 32.36 5.68 -12.00
N HIS A 236 31.30 6.45 -11.73
CA HIS A 236 30.00 6.36 -12.39
C HIS A 236 29.77 7.45 -13.46
N LEU A 237 30.65 8.46 -13.51
CA LEU A 237 30.57 9.54 -14.48
C LEU A 237 31.17 9.15 -15.84
N THR A 238 30.53 9.57 -16.93
CA THR A 238 31.12 9.53 -18.29
C THR A 238 32.33 10.45 -18.38
N THR A 239 33.16 10.27 -19.42
CA THR A 239 34.35 11.11 -19.64
C THR A 239 33.98 12.60 -19.74
N ASP A 240 32.88 12.91 -20.42
CA ASP A 240 32.43 14.30 -20.59
C ASP A 240 31.82 14.87 -19.31
N ALA A 241 31.08 14.07 -18.54
CA ALA A 241 30.59 14.49 -17.24
C ALA A 241 31.74 14.77 -16.25
N ARG A 242 32.81 13.94 -16.24
CA ARG A 242 34.01 14.22 -15.43
C ARG A 242 34.72 15.50 -15.86
N ARG A 243 34.75 15.81 -17.16
CA ARG A 243 35.33 17.06 -17.67
C ARG A 243 34.49 18.26 -17.23
N ALA A 244 33.19 18.18 -17.45
CA ALA A 244 32.25 19.23 -17.07
C ALA A 244 32.26 19.47 -15.55
N LEU A 245 32.35 18.42 -14.71
CA LEU A 245 32.45 18.56 -13.26
C LEU A 245 33.74 19.29 -12.83
N ARG A 246 34.88 19.07 -13.49
CA ARG A 246 36.12 19.83 -13.19
C ARG A 246 36.04 21.31 -13.56
N GLU A 247 35.23 21.65 -14.55
CA GLU A 247 35.03 23.02 -15.01
C GLU A 247 33.96 23.74 -14.18
N LEU A 248 32.78 23.13 -14.06
CA LEU A 248 31.58 23.70 -13.45
C LEU A 248 31.52 23.44 -11.94
N GLY A 249 32.16 22.41 -11.40
CA GLY A 249 32.17 22.10 -9.96
C GLY A 249 32.99 23.07 -9.09
N ARG A 250 33.63 24.07 -9.71
CA ARG A 250 34.41 25.08 -8.98
C ARG A 250 33.50 26.00 -8.17
N PRO A 251 34.01 26.61 -7.07
CA PRO A 251 33.32 27.67 -6.35
C PRO A 251 32.88 28.79 -7.29
N ILE A 252 31.77 29.47 -6.96
CA ILE A 252 31.16 30.48 -7.84
C ILE A 252 32.11 31.62 -8.23
N ASP A 253 33.04 31.99 -7.33
CA ASP A 253 34.08 33.00 -7.54
C ASP A 253 35.19 32.56 -8.52
N GLN A 254 35.21 31.28 -8.91
CA GLN A 254 36.20 30.69 -9.80
C GLN A 254 35.60 30.17 -11.12
N LEU A 255 34.31 30.38 -11.33
CA LEU A 255 33.61 30.04 -12.57
C LEU A 255 33.83 31.11 -13.64
N ALA A 256 33.64 30.74 -14.90
CA ALA A 256 33.57 31.72 -15.99
C ALA A 256 32.40 32.69 -15.73
N PRO A 257 32.49 33.98 -16.12
CA PRO A 257 31.46 34.97 -15.80
C PRO A 257 30.03 34.57 -16.20
N ALA A 258 29.87 33.95 -17.37
CA ALA A 258 28.56 33.47 -17.84
C ALA A 258 28.00 32.33 -16.97
N ASP A 259 28.84 31.35 -16.61
CA ASP A 259 28.42 30.22 -15.76
C ASP A 259 28.12 30.71 -14.32
N ALA A 260 28.90 31.67 -13.81
CA ALA A 260 28.68 32.30 -12.52
C ALA A 260 27.34 33.05 -12.48
N GLN A 261 27.00 33.79 -13.53
CA GLN A 261 25.71 34.50 -13.63
C GLN A 261 24.53 33.51 -13.61
N VAL A 262 24.56 32.45 -14.42
CA VAL A 262 23.52 31.41 -14.43
C VAL A 262 23.31 30.82 -13.03
N LEU A 263 24.41 30.57 -12.32
CA LEU A 263 24.35 30.02 -10.96
C LEU A 263 23.79 31.03 -9.94
N GLN A 264 24.15 32.30 -10.03
CA GLN A 264 23.61 33.35 -9.15
C GLN A 264 22.10 33.47 -9.32
N GLU A 265 21.62 33.51 -10.57
CA GLU A 265 20.19 33.56 -10.88
C GLU A 265 19.45 32.31 -10.37
N HIS A 266 20.05 31.12 -10.50
CA HIS A 266 19.49 29.90 -9.94
C HIS A 266 19.38 29.95 -8.42
N ARG A 267 20.45 30.33 -7.71
CA ARG A 267 20.43 30.44 -6.24
C ARG A 267 19.40 31.46 -5.75
N ALA A 268 19.21 32.56 -6.48
CA ALA A 268 18.15 33.52 -6.20
C ALA A 268 16.76 32.90 -6.33
N ARG A 269 16.49 32.15 -7.41
CA ARG A 269 15.23 31.40 -7.58
C ARG A 269 15.00 30.34 -6.50
N VAL A 270 16.05 29.64 -6.08
CA VAL A 270 16.00 28.66 -4.97
C VAL A 270 15.63 29.36 -3.66
N ALA A 271 16.24 30.51 -3.36
CA ALA A 271 15.94 31.29 -2.16
C ALA A 271 14.48 31.79 -2.16
N GLU A 272 14.00 32.30 -3.29
CA GLU A 272 12.60 32.70 -3.48
C GLU A 272 11.64 31.49 -3.34
N GLY A 273 11.96 30.37 -3.98
CA GLY A 273 11.16 29.14 -3.89
C GLY A 273 11.04 28.59 -2.47
N ARG A 274 12.13 28.64 -1.68
CA ARG A 274 12.13 28.27 -0.25
C ARG A 274 11.30 29.23 0.59
N ALA A 275 11.31 30.54 0.29
CA ALA A 275 10.50 31.52 1.00
C ALA A 275 8.98 31.37 0.71
N ASN A 276 8.63 30.93 -0.51
CA ASN A 276 7.25 30.76 -0.95
C ASN A 276 6.66 29.38 -0.64
N SER A 277 7.50 28.40 -0.31
CA SER A 277 7.06 27.08 0.13
C SER A 277 6.53 27.19 1.56
N ALA A 278 5.27 26.82 1.79
CA ALA A 278 4.74 26.68 3.14
C ALA A 278 5.65 25.69 3.90
N PRO A 279 5.99 25.94 5.18
CA PRO A 279 6.65 24.91 5.98
C PRO A 279 5.73 23.69 5.95
N LEU A 280 6.17 22.62 5.29
CA LEU A 280 5.53 21.31 5.40
C LEU A 280 5.36 21.08 6.90
N GLY A 281 4.12 20.92 7.36
CA GLY A 281 3.82 20.71 8.77
C GLY A 281 4.75 19.63 9.33
N SER A 282 5.31 19.87 10.52
CA SER A 282 6.08 18.84 11.21
C SER A 282 5.15 17.67 11.49
N ALA A 283 5.27 16.57 10.73
CA ALA A 283 4.78 15.29 11.20
C ALA A 283 5.45 15.03 12.57
N PRO A 284 4.71 14.63 13.60
CA PRO A 284 5.32 14.48 14.91
C PRO A 284 6.44 13.43 14.84
N ALA A 285 7.54 13.70 15.55
CA ALA A 285 8.71 12.83 15.60
C ALA A 285 8.38 11.56 16.39
N PHE A 286 7.79 10.58 15.71
CA PHE A 286 7.62 9.23 16.23
C PHE A 286 8.79 8.36 15.79
N PRO A 287 9.19 7.34 16.58
CA PRO A 287 10.15 6.36 16.13
C PRO A 287 9.64 5.73 14.82
N LEU A 288 10.45 5.81 13.77
CA LEU A 288 10.17 5.07 12.55
C LEU A 288 10.24 3.57 12.88
N PRO A 289 9.30 2.76 12.39
CA PRO A 289 9.33 1.34 12.70
C PRO A 289 10.61 0.69 12.15
N GLY A 290 11.21 -0.21 12.94
CA GLY A 290 12.52 -0.77 12.61
C GLY A 290 13.71 -0.01 13.22
N LEU A 291 13.49 1.12 13.89
CA LEU A 291 14.55 1.81 14.64
C LEU A 291 14.49 1.49 16.14
N GLY A 292 15.65 1.39 16.78
CA GLY A 292 15.78 1.33 18.23
C GLY A 292 15.48 2.68 18.90
N PRO A 293 15.42 2.72 20.24
CA PRO A 293 15.16 3.96 21.00
C PRO A 293 16.21 5.07 20.77
N ASP A 294 17.41 4.71 20.34
CA ASP A 294 18.50 5.62 19.99
C ASP A 294 18.46 6.06 18.52
N GLY A 295 17.45 5.64 17.76
CA GLY A 295 17.28 5.93 16.33
C GLY A 295 18.13 5.06 15.41
N THR A 296 18.87 4.07 15.93
CA THR A 296 19.67 3.18 15.10
C THR A 296 18.83 2.05 14.50
N PRO A 297 19.10 1.58 13.27
CA PRO A 297 18.39 0.44 12.69
C PRO A 297 18.56 -0.83 13.53
N ILE A 298 17.45 -1.51 13.81
CA ILE A 298 17.44 -2.80 14.48
C ILE A 298 18.16 -3.85 13.61
N PRO A 299 19.16 -4.58 14.14
CA PRO A 299 19.85 -5.64 13.38
C PRO A 299 18.95 -6.82 13.00
N ARG A 300 19.27 -7.49 11.89
CA ARG A 300 18.48 -8.62 11.35
C ARG A 300 18.28 -9.75 12.36
N GLU A 301 19.31 -10.06 13.14
CA GLU A 301 19.28 -11.10 14.17
C GLU A 301 18.37 -10.74 15.36
N GLN A 302 18.02 -9.47 15.54
CA GLN A 302 17.15 -9.00 16.62
C GLN A 302 15.69 -8.86 16.19
N LEU A 303 15.35 -9.11 14.91
CA LEU A 303 14.00 -8.95 14.38
C LEU A 303 12.94 -9.65 15.23
N GLY A 304 13.17 -10.92 15.59
CA GLY A 304 12.20 -11.69 16.38
C GLY A 304 11.93 -11.06 17.76
N ALA A 305 12.99 -10.64 18.45
CA ALA A 305 12.88 -10.00 19.76
C ALA A 305 12.21 -8.62 19.67
N ALA A 306 12.54 -7.82 18.65
CA ALA A 306 11.94 -6.53 18.39
C ALA A 306 10.45 -6.64 18.06
N ARG A 307 10.07 -7.61 17.22
CA ARG A 307 8.66 -7.94 16.93
C ARG A 307 7.91 -8.28 18.21
N ASP A 308 8.47 -9.16 19.04
CA ASP A 308 7.81 -9.59 20.28
C ASP A 308 7.67 -8.45 21.29
N GLU A 309 8.61 -7.51 21.30
CA GLU A 309 8.54 -6.29 22.11
C GLU A 309 7.47 -5.32 21.60
N ALA A 310 7.43 -5.04 20.28
CA ALA A 310 6.39 -4.20 19.69
C ALA A 310 4.99 -4.78 19.93
N ALA A 311 4.86 -6.10 19.85
CA ALA A 311 3.63 -6.81 20.19
C ALA A 311 3.19 -6.59 21.64
N ARG A 312 4.11 -6.70 22.60
CA ARG A 312 3.84 -6.42 24.02
C ARG A 312 3.40 -4.97 24.23
N GLN A 313 4.12 -4.01 23.62
CA GLN A 313 3.80 -2.59 23.71
C GLN A 313 2.40 -2.28 23.16
N ARG A 314 2.03 -2.88 22.03
CA ARG A 314 0.67 -2.80 21.49
C ARG A 314 -0.36 -3.32 22.49
N THR A 315 -0.17 -4.53 23.03
CA THR A 315 -1.10 -5.12 24.01
C THR A 315 -1.23 -4.26 25.27
N ASP A 316 -0.12 -3.78 25.84
CA ASP A 316 -0.13 -2.93 27.03
C ASP A 316 -0.86 -1.59 26.78
N THR A 317 -0.69 -1.02 25.59
CA THR A 317 -1.40 0.20 25.17
C THR A 317 -2.89 -0.06 24.99
N GLY A 318 -3.25 -1.21 24.42
CA GLY A 318 -4.61 -1.69 24.24
C GLY A 318 -5.37 -1.83 25.56
N LEU A 319 -4.76 -2.52 26.52
CA LEU A 319 -5.33 -2.71 27.87
C LEU A 319 -5.55 -1.39 28.58
N ARG A 320 -4.54 -0.50 28.56
CA ARG A 320 -4.63 0.82 29.19
C ARG A 320 -5.73 1.69 28.58
N THR A 321 -5.81 1.75 27.25
CA THR A 321 -6.85 2.53 26.56
C THR A 321 -8.24 1.98 26.89
N LEU A 322 -8.40 0.66 26.96
CA LEU A 322 -9.68 0.04 27.31
C LEU A 322 -10.11 0.37 28.75
N GLU A 323 -9.17 0.35 29.70
CA GLU A 323 -9.42 0.77 31.08
C GLU A 323 -9.81 2.25 31.17
N GLU A 324 -9.11 3.12 30.46
CA GLU A 324 -9.40 4.56 30.38
C GLU A 324 -10.80 4.84 29.80
N LEU A 325 -11.17 4.18 28.71
CA LEU A 325 -12.50 4.34 28.09
C LEU A 325 -13.61 3.87 29.03
N ARG A 326 -13.41 2.76 29.75
CA ARG A 326 -14.37 2.24 30.73
C ARG A 326 -14.50 3.18 31.93
N ALA A 327 -13.38 3.69 32.44
CA ALA A 327 -13.38 4.65 33.54
C ALA A 327 -14.09 5.95 33.14
N GLU A 328 -13.82 6.49 31.95
CA GLU A 328 -14.51 7.67 31.42
C GLU A 328 -16.01 7.40 31.26
N ALA A 329 -16.40 6.29 30.63
CA ALA A 329 -17.81 5.91 30.46
C ALA A 329 -18.57 5.83 31.79
N ALA A 330 -17.94 5.32 32.85
CA ALA A 330 -18.54 5.23 34.18
C ALA A 330 -18.79 6.60 34.85
N THR A 331 -18.09 7.65 34.41
CA THR A 331 -18.29 9.03 34.91
C THR A 331 -19.34 9.82 34.14
N LEU A 332 -19.78 9.30 32.98
CA LEU A 332 -20.73 9.97 32.11
C LEU A 332 -22.19 9.63 32.49
N PRO A 333 -23.15 10.53 32.22
CA PRO A 333 -24.57 10.23 32.38
C PRO A 333 -25.00 9.04 31.52
N GLU A 334 -26.05 8.34 31.95
CA GLU A 334 -26.66 7.25 31.17
C GLU A 334 -26.99 7.69 29.73
N GLY A 335 -26.61 6.87 28.74
CA GLY A 335 -26.77 7.19 27.31
C GLY A 335 -25.74 8.16 26.72
N ARG A 336 -24.72 8.57 27.50
CA ARG A 336 -23.55 9.31 27.03
C ARG A 336 -22.32 8.40 27.04
N TYR A 337 -21.42 8.62 26.09
CA TYR A 337 -20.25 7.78 25.86
C TYR A 337 -19.02 8.66 25.65
N PRO A 338 -17.80 8.13 25.92
CA PRO A 338 -16.55 8.79 25.56
C PRO A 338 -16.58 9.23 24.10
N GLN A 339 -16.19 10.46 23.82
CA GLN A 339 -16.16 11.01 22.47
C GLN A 339 -14.77 10.80 21.85
N ARG A 340 -14.71 10.17 20.67
CA ARG A 340 -13.45 9.87 19.98
C ARG A 340 -13.61 9.99 18.47
N GLU A 341 -12.59 10.47 17.77
CA GLU A 341 -12.40 10.11 16.37
C GLU A 341 -11.98 8.65 16.29
N VAL A 342 -12.49 7.89 15.31
CA VAL A 342 -12.33 6.43 15.26
C VAL A 342 -11.78 5.96 13.92
N MET A 343 -10.78 5.08 13.98
CA MET A 343 -10.31 4.27 12.87
C MET A 343 -10.59 2.78 13.16
N ILE A 344 -11.29 2.10 12.25
CA ILE A 344 -11.64 0.67 12.37
C ILE A 344 -10.84 -0.15 11.36
N GLY A 345 -10.05 -1.10 11.83
CA GLY A 345 -9.10 -1.86 11.03
C GLY A 345 -7.73 -1.18 10.91
N GLY A 346 -6.79 -1.84 10.24
CA GLY A 346 -5.39 -1.44 10.23
C GLY A 346 -4.58 -2.11 9.11
N GLY A 347 -3.59 -2.91 9.48
CA GLY A 347 -2.62 -3.51 8.57
C GLY A 347 -1.71 -2.45 7.95
N ALA A 348 -1.37 -2.61 6.67
CA ALA A 348 -0.54 -1.64 5.94
C ALA A 348 -1.06 -0.19 5.99
N ALA A 349 -2.38 0.04 6.16
CA ALA A 349 -2.94 1.40 6.23
C ALA A 349 -2.44 2.18 7.46
N LEU A 350 -1.88 1.49 8.46
CA LEU A 350 -1.28 2.10 9.65
C LEU A 350 -0.04 2.96 9.33
N ALA A 351 0.53 2.85 8.12
CA ALA A 351 1.57 3.77 7.64
C ALA A 351 1.14 5.25 7.76
N GLY A 352 -0.15 5.55 7.57
CA GLY A 352 -0.73 6.88 7.74
C GLY A 352 -1.56 7.05 9.01
N ARG A 353 -1.32 6.23 10.05
CA ARG A 353 -2.09 6.32 11.30
C ARG A 353 -1.90 7.68 11.97
N ASP A 354 -3.01 8.34 12.28
CA ASP A 354 -3.05 9.48 13.18
C ASP A 354 -2.93 9.03 14.65
N PRO A 355 -1.95 9.53 15.44
CA PRO A 355 -1.76 9.16 16.84
C PRO A 355 -2.90 9.61 17.76
N ASP A 356 -3.68 10.62 17.39
CA ASP A 356 -4.76 11.17 18.22
C ASP A 356 -6.11 10.44 18.02
N VAL A 357 -6.20 9.62 16.97
CA VAL A 357 -7.40 8.84 16.62
C VAL A 357 -7.40 7.49 17.36
N LEU A 358 -8.56 7.11 17.91
CA LEU A 358 -8.75 5.79 18.51
C LEU A 358 -8.73 4.71 17.42
N LEU A 359 -7.72 3.85 17.46
CA LEU A 359 -7.64 2.66 16.60
C LEU A 359 -8.42 1.50 17.22
N VAL A 360 -9.28 0.85 16.44
CA VAL A 360 -9.86 -0.45 16.79
C VAL A 360 -9.46 -1.47 15.74
N ASP A 361 -8.48 -2.30 16.06
CA ASP A 361 -7.90 -3.28 15.12
C ASP A 361 -7.41 -4.50 15.89
N SER A 362 -7.85 -5.69 15.47
CA SER A 362 -7.40 -6.94 16.09
C SER A 362 -6.00 -7.28 15.60
N ARG A 363 -5.03 -7.38 16.52
CA ARG A 363 -3.70 -7.91 16.20
C ARG A 363 -3.82 -9.31 15.59
N GLY A 364 -3.02 -9.60 14.55
CA GLY A 364 -3.09 -10.89 13.87
C GLY A 364 -4.37 -11.08 13.06
N ARG A 365 -5.03 -10.00 12.63
CA ARG A 365 -6.02 -10.07 11.56
C ARG A 365 -5.38 -10.08 10.18
N TRP A 366 -4.19 -9.50 10.06
CA TRP A 366 -3.45 -9.32 8.82
C TRP A 366 -2.21 -10.20 8.84
N HIS A 367 -1.83 -10.75 7.68
CA HIS A 367 -0.56 -11.45 7.49
C HIS A 367 -0.31 -12.56 8.54
N VAL A 368 -1.35 -13.36 8.78
CA VAL A 368 -1.34 -14.55 9.67
C VAL A 368 -1.07 -15.86 8.95
N ASP A 369 -0.94 -15.79 7.63
CA ASP A 369 -0.52 -16.89 6.79
C ASP A 369 0.80 -17.48 7.32
N PRO A 370 0.90 -18.79 7.53
CA PRO A 370 2.12 -19.42 8.06
C PRO A 370 3.18 -19.58 6.96
N ILE A 371 3.41 -18.52 6.17
CA ILE A 371 4.40 -18.45 5.11
C ILE A 371 5.59 -17.58 5.54
N LYS A 372 6.71 -17.70 4.81
CA LYS A 372 7.98 -17.05 5.21
C LYS A 372 7.97 -15.52 5.10
N GLY A 373 7.09 -14.96 4.28
CA GLY A 373 7.00 -13.53 4.00
C GLY A 373 5.85 -13.22 3.05
N ILE A 374 5.59 -11.94 2.79
CA ILE A 374 4.60 -11.55 1.77
C ILE A 374 5.04 -11.98 0.37
N VAL A 375 4.10 -11.95 -0.57
CA VAL A 375 4.30 -12.46 -1.94
C VAL A 375 5.35 -11.68 -2.74
N GLN A 376 5.70 -10.47 -2.30
CA GLN A 376 6.69 -9.60 -2.95
C GLN A 376 8.08 -9.65 -2.28
N SER A 377 9.12 -9.52 -3.11
CA SER A 377 10.50 -9.32 -2.65
C SER A 377 10.77 -7.89 -2.17
N ALA A 378 11.88 -7.68 -1.47
CA ALA A 378 12.28 -6.36 -1.00
C ALA A 378 12.41 -5.33 -2.13
N ASP A 379 12.96 -5.70 -3.29
CA ASP A 379 12.99 -4.82 -4.47
C ASP A 379 11.60 -4.49 -5.01
N GLN A 380 10.67 -5.47 -5.02
CA GLN A 380 9.30 -5.25 -5.50
C GLN A 380 8.52 -4.27 -4.63
N VAL A 381 8.79 -4.21 -3.32
CA VAL A 381 8.13 -3.29 -2.37
C VAL A 381 9.03 -2.17 -1.84
N ARG A 382 10.12 -1.84 -2.53
CA ARG A 382 11.11 -0.84 -2.10
C ARG A 382 10.53 0.53 -1.74
N HIS A 383 9.41 0.94 -2.36
CA HIS A 383 8.74 2.22 -2.07
C HIS A 383 8.10 2.25 -0.68
N LEU A 384 8.07 1.15 0.06
CA LEU A 384 7.74 1.18 1.50
C LEU A 384 8.69 2.12 2.29
N ARG A 385 9.91 2.37 1.80
CA ARG A 385 10.83 3.35 2.39
C ARG A 385 10.26 4.77 2.38
N GLU A 386 9.36 5.11 1.45
CA GLU A 386 8.66 6.41 1.42
C GLU A 386 7.75 6.61 2.63
N VAL A 387 7.31 5.53 3.27
CA VAL A 387 6.53 5.58 4.53
C VAL A 387 7.36 5.24 5.76
N GLY A 388 8.68 5.16 5.60
CA GLY A 388 9.63 4.83 6.67
C GLY A 388 9.67 3.35 7.03
N TRP A 389 9.18 2.45 6.18
CA TRP A 389 9.27 1.00 6.36
C TRP A 389 10.29 0.42 5.39
N ASP A 390 11.47 0.02 5.88
CA ASP A 390 12.57 -0.41 5.01
C ASP A 390 12.57 -1.93 4.75
N PRO A 391 12.18 -2.40 3.55
CA PRO A 391 12.14 -3.83 3.26
C PRO A 391 13.53 -4.48 3.17
N TYR A 392 14.60 -3.70 3.01
CA TYR A 392 15.97 -4.22 2.94
C TYR A 392 16.61 -4.41 4.33
N GLN A 393 15.97 -3.89 5.38
CA GLN A 393 16.50 -3.98 6.75
C GLN A 393 16.64 -5.44 7.21
N PHE A 394 15.71 -6.31 6.80
CA PHE A 394 15.58 -7.66 7.32
C PHE A 394 15.70 -8.77 6.26
N GLY A 395 15.94 -8.40 5.01
CA GLY A 395 15.99 -9.35 3.89
C GLY A 395 16.87 -8.85 2.75
N ASP A 396 17.36 -9.79 1.95
CA ASP A 396 18.15 -9.46 0.77
C ASP A 396 17.21 -8.95 -0.35
N PRO A 397 17.71 -8.28 -1.39
CA PRO A 397 16.87 -7.60 -2.39
C PRO A 397 15.84 -8.50 -3.11
N LYS A 398 16.22 -9.77 -3.33
CA LYS A 398 15.39 -10.80 -3.99
C LYS A 398 14.61 -11.65 -2.99
N ASP A 399 14.84 -11.50 -1.69
CA ASP A 399 14.10 -12.21 -0.66
C ASP A 399 12.72 -11.58 -0.46
N ARG A 400 11.73 -12.42 -0.17
CA ARG A 400 10.41 -12.00 0.28
C ARG A 400 10.51 -11.24 1.60
N VAL A 401 9.75 -10.16 1.74
CA VAL A 401 9.70 -9.41 3.01
C VAL A 401 9.05 -10.26 4.09
N SER A 402 9.79 -10.51 5.18
CA SER A 402 9.36 -11.40 6.26
C SER A 402 8.10 -10.90 6.98
N LEU A 403 7.20 -11.82 7.35
CA LEU A 403 6.02 -11.49 8.15
C LEU A 403 6.40 -10.89 9.51
N ALA A 404 7.54 -11.29 10.08
CA ALA A 404 8.03 -10.71 11.34
C ALA A 404 8.38 -9.22 11.20
N ALA A 405 8.88 -8.79 10.04
CA ALA A 405 9.15 -7.39 9.75
C ALA A 405 7.83 -6.60 9.64
N LEU A 406 6.84 -7.16 8.96
CA LEU A 406 5.52 -6.53 8.85
C LEU A 406 4.85 -6.37 10.22
N GLN A 407 4.87 -7.44 11.03
CA GLN A 407 4.34 -7.42 12.39
C GLN A 407 5.05 -6.37 13.26
N LEU A 408 6.38 -6.25 13.16
CA LEU A 408 7.12 -5.17 13.83
C LEU A 408 6.63 -3.79 13.38
N TRP A 409 6.46 -3.57 12.07
CA TRP A 409 6.03 -2.27 11.55
C TRP A 409 4.61 -1.91 11.94
N GLU A 410 3.68 -2.86 11.80
CA GLU A 410 2.27 -2.68 12.15
C GLU A 410 2.08 -2.49 13.65
N ASP A 411 2.71 -3.31 14.49
CA ASP A 411 2.58 -3.20 15.96
C ASP A 411 3.21 -1.89 16.47
N THR A 412 4.36 -1.47 15.91
CA THR A 412 4.97 -0.17 16.25
C THR A 412 4.09 0.99 15.80
N ALA A 413 3.50 0.93 14.60
CA ALA A 413 2.59 1.96 14.12
C ALA A 413 1.29 2.00 14.93
N ALA A 414 0.77 0.83 15.35
CA ALA A 414 -0.41 0.74 16.19
C ALA A 414 -0.18 1.26 17.61
N ALA A 415 1.00 1.06 18.20
CA ALA A 415 1.27 1.51 19.56
C ALA A 415 1.48 3.04 19.71
N ARG A 416 1.40 3.82 18.61
CA ARG A 416 1.64 5.28 18.62
C ARG A 416 0.61 6.11 19.37
N GLY A 417 -0.57 5.57 19.64
CA GLY A 417 -1.69 6.30 20.24
C GLY A 417 -2.75 5.37 20.82
N PRO A 418 -3.93 5.89 21.21
CA PRO A 418 -5.01 5.10 21.80
C PRO A 418 -5.43 3.97 20.86
N LEU A 419 -5.46 2.73 21.36
CA LEU A 419 -5.88 1.58 20.56
C LEU A 419 -6.70 0.60 21.40
N VAL A 420 -7.58 -0.16 20.76
CA VAL A 420 -8.22 -1.34 21.36
C VAL A 420 -8.01 -2.50 20.39
N ASP A 421 -7.37 -3.57 20.88
CA ASP A 421 -7.30 -4.83 20.16
C ASP A 421 -8.69 -5.46 20.12
N GLY A 422 -9.36 -5.39 18.97
CA GLY A 422 -10.75 -5.81 18.84
C GLY A 422 -11.36 -5.50 17.48
N ARG A 423 -12.69 -5.59 17.43
CA ARG A 423 -13.52 -5.27 16.25
C ARG A 423 -14.52 -4.19 16.63
N ALA A 424 -14.93 -3.38 15.67
CA ALA A 424 -15.98 -2.38 15.88
C ALA A 424 -17.05 -2.43 14.80
N SER A 425 -18.29 -2.12 15.20
CA SER A 425 -19.42 -1.84 14.32
C SER A 425 -19.91 -0.41 14.55
N LEU A 426 -20.38 0.25 13.48
CA LEU A 426 -20.97 1.58 13.53
C LEU A 426 -22.49 1.47 13.63
N ASN A 427 -23.05 2.08 14.67
CA ASN A 427 -24.48 2.06 14.97
C ASN A 427 -25.00 3.48 15.19
N LEU A 428 -26.32 3.68 15.14
CA LEU A 428 -26.95 4.95 15.48
C LEU A 428 -27.73 4.81 16.79
N ALA A 429 -27.55 5.78 17.69
CA ALA A 429 -28.44 5.97 18.82
C ALA A 429 -29.83 6.47 18.35
N ASP A 430 -30.84 6.37 19.22
CA ASP A 430 -32.21 6.82 18.93
C ASP A 430 -32.28 8.31 18.54
N ASP A 431 -31.42 9.13 19.16
CA ASP A 431 -31.29 10.56 18.87
C ASP A 431 -30.51 10.87 17.58
N GLY A 432 -29.97 9.86 16.91
CA GLY A 432 -29.22 9.98 15.65
C GLY A 432 -27.71 10.21 15.83
N ARG A 433 -27.17 10.15 17.04
CA ARG A 433 -25.71 10.15 17.24
C ARG A 433 -25.07 8.88 16.67
N LEU A 434 -23.90 9.03 16.04
CA LEU A 434 -23.10 7.93 15.54
C LEU A 434 -22.28 7.32 16.69
N LEU A 435 -22.42 6.02 16.88
CA LEU A 435 -21.72 5.24 17.90
C LEU A 435 -20.83 4.20 17.25
N ALA A 436 -19.66 3.94 17.84
CA ALA A 436 -18.87 2.76 17.56
C ALA A 436 -18.96 1.81 18.75
N GLU A 437 -19.51 0.62 18.51
CA GLU A 437 -19.55 -0.47 19.48
C GLU A 437 -18.32 -1.35 19.29
N ILE A 438 -17.46 -1.39 20.29
CA ILE A 438 -16.16 -2.06 20.26
C ILE A 438 -16.27 -3.37 21.03
N SER A 439 -15.98 -4.47 20.34
CA SER A 439 -15.86 -5.82 20.91
C SER A 439 -14.38 -6.17 21.05
N PRO A 440 -13.82 -6.12 22.28
CA PRO A 440 -12.43 -6.48 22.54
C PRO A 440 -12.10 -7.93 22.16
N ALA A 441 -10.89 -8.16 21.64
CA ALA A 441 -10.43 -9.49 21.22
C ALA A 441 -10.19 -10.45 22.40
N ASP A 442 -10.01 -9.92 23.62
CA ASP A 442 -9.85 -10.69 24.85
C ASP A 442 -11.16 -11.29 25.37
N GLY A 443 -12.29 -11.02 24.71
CA GLY A 443 -13.62 -11.49 25.10
C GLY A 443 -14.24 -10.71 26.27
N SER A 444 -13.59 -9.63 26.73
CA SER A 444 -14.16 -8.76 27.76
C SER A 444 -15.38 -7.99 27.25
N PRO A 445 -16.23 -7.44 28.15
CA PRO A 445 -17.47 -6.78 27.73
C PRO A 445 -17.25 -5.65 26.72
N PRO A 446 -18.15 -5.50 25.73
CA PRO A 446 -18.07 -4.42 24.75
C PRO A 446 -18.02 -3.03 25.39
N VAL A 447 -17.39 -2.09 24.69
CA VAL A 447 -17.31 -0.68 25.07
C VAL A 447 -17.84 0.17 23.92
N THR A 448 -18.63 1.19 24.24
CA THR A 448 -19.21 2.09 23.24
C THR A 448 -18.57 3.45 23.32
N VAL A 449 -18.23 4.03 22.17
CA VAL A 449 -17.77 5.42 22.04
C VAL A 449 -18.67 6.19 21.09
N GLU A 450 -18.87 7.48 21.36
CA GLU A 450 -19.53 8.40 20.45
C GLU A 450 -18.51 8.88 19.41
N VAL A 451 -18.83 8.69 18.12
CA VAL A 451 -17.91 9.00 17.02
C VAL A 451 -17.95 10.49 16.74
N VAL A 452 -16.79 11.13 16.85
CA VAL A 452 -16.56 12.52 16.44
C VAL A 452 -16.06 12.53 14.99
N GLY A 453 -16.64 13.41 14.17
CA GLY A 453 -16.26 13.54 12.76
C GLY A 453 -16.66 12.35 11.88
N THR A 454 -15.87 12.11 10.84
CA THR A 454 -16.08 11.01 9.88
C THR A 454 -15.17 9.83 10.27
N PRO A 455 -15.71 8.67 10.69
CA PRO A 455 -14.87 7.51 11.00
C PRO A 455 -14.16 6.99 9.76
N LEU A 456 -12.95 6.46 9.96
CA LEU A 456 -12.15 5.84 8.92
C LEU A 456 -12.20 4.31 9.03
N VAL A 457 -12.42 3.61 7.92
CA VAL A 457 -12.49 2.14 7.87
C VAL A 457 -11.40 1.60 6.94
N ALA A 458 -10.54 0.72 7.48
CA ALA A 458 -9.42 0.08 6.80
C ALA A 458 -9.41 -1.43 7.09
N THR A 459 -10.52 -2.10 6.84
CA THR A 459 -10.76 -3.51 7.23
C THR A 459 -10.29 -4.54 6.19
N GLY A 460 -9.30 -4.19 5.35
CA GLY A 460 -8.73 -5.04 4.30
C GLY A 460 -9.71 -5.61 3.28
N VAL A 461 -9.29 -6.66 2.57
CA VAL A 461 -10.10 -7.26 1.50
C VAL A 461 -11.30 -8.04 2.07
N PRO A 462 -12.48 -8.05 1.41
CA PRO A 462 -13.62 -8.89 1.79
C PRO A 462 -13.27 -10.38 1.77
N PRO A 463 -14.02 -11.25 2.48
CA PRO A 463 -13.75 -12.69 2.49
C PRO A 463 -13.95 -13.35 1.12
N GLU A 464 -13.34 -14.53 0.92
CA GLU A 464 -13.58 -15.42 -0.22
C GLU A 464 -15.04 -15.87 -0.29
N VAL A 465 -15.53 -16.12 -1.50
CA VAL A 465 -16.92 -16.58 -1.70
C VAL A 465 -17.03 -18.09 -1.78
N ILE A 466 -18.18 -18.59 -1.33
CA ILE A 466 -18.58 -19.98 -1.51
C ILE A 466 -18.68 -20.29 -3.02
N PRO A 467 -18.11 -21.42 -3.50
CA PRO A 467 -18.24 -21.83 -4.90
C PRO A 467 -19.69 -21.93 -5.37
N GLY A 468 -19.98 -21.31 -6.51
CA GLY A 468 -21.28 -21.35 -7.15
C GLY A 468 -22.28 -20.27 -6.71
N VAL A 469 -21.98 -19.45 -5.69
CA VAL A 469 -22.88 -18.35 -5.30
C VAL A 469 -22.95 -17.28 -6.39
N ASN A 470 -24.09 -16.60 -6.48
CA ASN A 470 -24.26 -15.51 -7.42
C ASN A 470 -23.55 -14.25 -6.91
N ARG A 471 -22.66 -13.67 -7.73
CA ARG A 471 -21.86 -12.50 -7.32
C ARG A 471 -22.67 -11.21 -7.08
N GLN A 472 -23.92 -11.13 -7.53
CA GLN A 472 -24.80 -9.99 -7.27
C GLN A 472 -25.61 -10.14 -5.99
N VAL A 473 -25.76 -11.38 -5.50
CA VAL A 473 -26.47 -11.72 -4.25
C VAL A 473 -25.62 -12.77 -3.51
N PRO A 474 -24.38 -12.44 -3.10
CA PRO A 474 -23.37 -13.42 -2.71
C PRO A 474 -23.59 -14.06 -1.33
N THR A 475 -24.40 -13.45 -0.46
CA THR A 475 -24.62 -13.94 0.90
C THR A 475 -25.98 -14.58 1.09
N MET A 476 -26.07 -15.48 2.08
CA MET A 476 -27.34 -16.10 2.47
C MET A 476 -28.36 -15.06 2.95
N ASP A 477 -27.93 -13.99 3.63
CA ASP A 477 -28.83 -12.94 4.10
C ASP A 477 -29.42 -12.11 2.96
N GLU A 478 -28.58 -11.72 1.99
CA GLU A 478 -29.05 -11.02 0.80
C GLU A 478 -29.97 -11.90 -0.02
N ALA A 479 -29.65 -13.19 -0.17
CA ALA A 479 -30.47 -14.15 -0.90
C ALA A 479 -31.84 -14.36 -0.23
N ALA A 480 -31.86 -14.62 1.08
CA ALA A 480 -33.10 -14.79 1.83
C ALA A 480 -33.98 -13.53 1.76
N ARG A 481 -33.37 -12.35 1.86
CA ARG A 481 -34.08 -11.07 1.76
C ARG A 481 -34.65 -10.85 0.37
N ALA A 482 -33.86 -11.03 -0.68
CA ALA A 482 -34.30 -10.85 -2.06
C ALA A 482 -35.46 -11.79 -2.42
N ILE A 483 -35.40 -13.04 -1.97
CA ILE A 483 -36.51 -14.00 -2.11
C ILE A 483 -37.72 -13.58 -1.29
N GLY A 484 -37.51 -13.14 -0.05
CA GLY A 484 -38.57 -12.64 0.83
C GLY A 484 -39.30 -11.41 0.27
N ASP A 485 -38.56 -10.46 -0.30
CA ASP A 485 -39.10 -9.27 -0.97
C ASP A 485 -39.95 -9.69 -2.17
N HIS A 486 -39.44 -10.62 -2.99
CA HIS A 486 -40.16 -11.17 -4.14
C HIS A 486 -41.47 -11.85 -3.73
N LEU A 487 -41.45 -12.70 -2.70
CA LEU A 487 -42.64 -13.31 -2.11
C LEU A 487 -43.62 -12.25 -1.57
N GLY A 488 -43.10 -11.16 -1.02
CA GLY A 488 -43.88 -10.01 -0.57
C GLY A 488 -44.67 -9.33 -1.68
N THR A 489 -44.13 -9.29 -2.91
CA THR A 489 -44.82 -8.70 -4.07
C THR A 489 -46.01 -9.51 -4.57
N VAL A 490 -45.97 -10.85 -4.41
CA VAL A 490 -47.06 -11.77 -4.78
C VAL A 490 -48.27 -11.59 -3.86
N ALA A 491 -47.98 -11.34 -2.58
CA ALA A 491 -48.96 -11.05 -1.53
C ALA A 491 -50.07 -12.12 -1.33
N THR A 492 -49.81 -13.40 -1.67
CA THR A 492 -50.68 -14.51 -1.23
C THR A 492 -50.39 -14.88 0.23
N PRO A 493 -51.38 -15.43 0.98
CA PRO A 493 -51.15 -15.88 2.35
C PRO A 493 -49.96 -16.83 2.48
N GLU A 494 -49.80 -17.75 1.53
CA GLU A 494 -48.72 -18.73 1.49
C GLU A 494 -47.36 -18.07 1.23
N ALA A 495 -47.29 -17.08 0.35
CA ALA A 495 -46.06 -16.33 0.07
C ALA A 495 -45.63 -15.46 1.25
N LEU A 496 -46.57 -14.78 1.91
CA LEU A 496 -46.29 -13.98 3.10
C LEU A 496 -45.83 -14.87 4.27
N GLN A 497 -46.46 -16.03 4.47
CA GLN A 497 -46.02 -16.99 5.48
C GLN A 497 -44.63 -17.57 5.16
N ALA A 498 -44.32 -17.85 3.88
CA ALA A 498 -42.99 -18.28 3.48
C ALA A 498 -41.92 -17.20 3.70
N ARG A 499 -42.23 -15.93 3.38
CA ARG A 499 -41.36 -14.78 3.69
C ARG A 499 -41.05 -14.70 5.18
N ASP A 500 -42.07 -14.79 6.03
CA ASP A 500 -41.90 -14.67 7.48
C ASP A 500 -41.10 -15.85 8.04
N ARG A 501 -41.31 -17.07 7.50
CA ARG A 501 -40.50 -18.25 7.84
C ARG A 501 -39.04 -18.11 7.42
N LEU A 502 -38.76 -17.62 6.21
CA LEU A 502 -37.40 -17.36 5.74
C LEU A 502 -36.68 -16.33 6.61
N ALA A 503 -37.37 -15.27 7.02
CA ALA A 503 -36.83 -14.23 7.91
C ALA A 503 -36.57 -14.74 9.34
N ALA A 504 -37.29 -15.76 9.78
CA ALA A 504 -37.16 -16.36 11.12
C ALA A 504 -36.15 -17.51 11.21
N LEU A 505 -35.51 -17.90 10.09
CA LEU A 505 -34.51 -18.96 10.11
C LEU A 505 -33.29 -18.55 10.96
N PRO A 506 -32.80 -19.43 11.86
CA PRO A 506 -31.62 -19.13 12.67
C PRO A 506 -30.37 -18.99 11.80
N GLU A 507 -29.47 -18.12 12.21
CA GLU A 507 -28.14 -18.01 11.58
C GLU A 507 -27.30 -19.26 11.86
N GLY A 508 -26.43 -19.61 10.91
CA GLY A 508 -25.48 -20.71 11.04
C GLY A 508 -25.73 -21.89 10.08
N PRO A 509 -24.98 -23.00 10.27
CA PRO A 509 -25.02 -24.16 9.38
C PRO A 509 -26.42 -24.78 9.27
N GLY A 510 -26.81 -25.13 8.04
CA GLY A 510 -28.09 -25.77 7.72
C GLY A 510 -29.21 -24.78 7.40
N ARG A 511 -28.97 -23.47 7.56
CA ARG A 511 -29.92 -22.41 7.19
C ARG A 511 -30.26 -22.47 5.71
N ALA A 512 -29.27 -22.74 4.84
CA ALA A 512 -29.50 -22.78 3.40
C ALA A 512 -30.37 -24.00 3.01
N ALA A 513 -30.11 -25.17 3.59
CA ALA A 513 -30.95 -26.35 3.38
C ALA A 513 -32.41 -26.12 3.84
N ALA A 514 -32.61 -25.55 5.03
CA ALA A 514 -33.94 -25.23 5.53
C ALA A 514 -34.67 -24.18 4.66
N ALA A 515 -33.93 -23.22 4.10
CA ALA A 515 -34.50 -22.27 3.14
C ALA A 515 -34.95 -22.99 1.84
N LEU A 516 -34.15 -23.92 1.31
CA LEU A 516 -34.54 -24.70 0.13
C LEU A 516 -35.79 -25.55 0.38
N ASP A 517 -35.94 -26.13 1.57
CA ASP A 517 -37.14 -26.89 1.94
C ASP A 517 -38.41 -26.02 1.88
N ILE A 518 -38.35 -24.79 2.41
CA ILE A 518 -39.45 -23.82 2.32
C ILE A 518 -39.74 -23.48 0.85
N LEU A 519 -38.70 -23.26 0.04
CA LEU A 519 -38.83 -22.88 -1.37
C LEU A 519 -39.31 -24.03 -2.28
N ALA A 520 -39.14 -25.28 -1.84
CA ALA A 520 -39.61 -26.47 -2.53
C ALA A 520 -41.10 -26.75 -2.31
N GLU A 521 -41.74 -26.11 -1.32
CA GLU A 521 -43.18 -26.25 -1.09
C GLU A 521 -43.97 -25.83 -2.35
N PRO A 522 -44.89 -26.66 -2.87
CA PRO A 522 -45.55 -26.40 -4.16
C PRO A 522 -46.19 -25.01 -4.25
N ALA A 523 -46.88 -24.57 -3.19
CA ALA A 523 -47.53 -23.26 -3.14
C ALA A 523 -46.54 -22.09 -3.17
N VAL A 524 -45.35 -22.25 -2.55
CA VAL A 524 -44.29 -21.24 -2.55
C VAL A 524 -43.59 -21.20 -3.91
N ALA A 525 -43.30 -22.37 -4.49
CA ALA A 525 -42.72 -22.47 -5.82
C ALA A 525 -43.66 -21.90 -6.90
N ASP A 526 -44.97 -22.11 -6.77
CA ASP A 526 -45.98 -21.52 -7.64
C ASP A 526 -46.05 -20.00 -7.48
N ALA A 527 -45.99 -19.50 -6.24
CA ALA A 527 -45.97 -18.07 -5.95
C ALA A 527 -44.73 -17.37 -6.56
N LEU A 528 -43.54 -17.95 -6.40
CA LEU A 528 -42.31 -17.43 -6.99
C LEU A 528 -42.38 -17.37 -8.53
N ARG A 529 -43.00 -18.37 -9.17
CA ARG A 529 -43.22 -18.39 -10.62
C ARG A 529 -44.27 -17.38 -11.10
N ALA A 530 -45.22 -17.02 -10.24
CA ALA A 530 -46.30 -16.09 -10.56
C ALA A 530 -45.90 -14.62 -10.41
N ALA A 531 -44.92 -14.32 -9.56
CA ALA A 531 -44.25 -13.03 -9.51
C ALA A 531 -43.49 -12.79 -10.83
N GLY A 532 -43.82 -11.73 -11.57
CA GLY A 532 -43.03 -11.32 -12.75
C GLY A 532 -41.57 -10.97 -12.42
N ASP A 533 -40.74 -10.71 -13.43
CA ASP A 533 -39.26 -10.51 -13.35
C ASP A 533 -38.56 -11.35 -12.27
N ASP A 534 -38.43 -12.64 -12.54
CA ASP A 534 -37.80 -13.64 -11.68
C ASP A 534 -36.25 -13.52 -11.62
N SER A 535 -35.64 -12.56 -12.31
CA SER A 535 -34.19 -12.54 -12.50
C SER A 535 -33.39 -12.37 -11.20
N VAL A 536 -33.91 -11.62 -10.22
CA VAL A 536 -33.28 -11.45 -8.90
C VAL A 536 -33.53 -12.66 -8.00
N ALA A 537 -34.75 -13.20 -7.99
CA ALA A 537 -35.10 -14.37 -7.19
C ALA A 537 -34.39 -15.65 -7.67
N VAL A 538 -34.21 -15.83 -8.98
CA VAL A 538 -33.36 -16.90 -9.55
C VAL A 538 -31.93 -16.80 -9.07
N ARG A 539 -31.32 -15.60 -9.15
CA ARG A 539 -29.93 -15.37 -8.68
C ARG A 539 -29.78 -15.60 -7.18
N ALA A 540 -30.77 -15.17 -6.40
CA ALA A 540 -30.80 -15.42 -4.97
C ALA A 540 -30.90 -16.93 -4.68
N ARG A 541 -31.76 -17.65 -5.41
CA ARG A 541 -31.88 -19.11 -5.30
C ARG A 541 -30.58 -19.84 -5.63
N GLU A 542 -29.84 -19.42 -6.66
CA GLU A 542 -28.50 -19.96 -6.99
C GLU A 542 -27.56 -19.87 -5.77
N THR A 543 -27.55 -18.74 -5.06
CA THR A 543 -26.75 -18.57 -3.83
C THR A 543 -27.20 -19.50 -2.71
N VAL A 544 -28.51 -19.68 -2.49
CA VAL A 544 -29.01 -20.61 -1.48
C VAL A 544 -28.60 -22.05 -1.83
N GLU A 545 -28.76 -22.47 -3.09
CA GLU A 545 -28.39 -23.80 -3.56
C GLU A 545 -26.88 -24.08 -3.44
N ALA A 546 -26.04 -23.12 -3.81
CA ALA A 546 -24.59 -23.23 -3.66
C ALA A 546 -24.15 -23.30 -2.18
N THR A 547 -24.77 -22.49 -1.32
CA THR A 547 -24.51 -22.50 0.12
C THR A 547 -24.90 -23.85 0.74
N ALA A 548 -26.06 -24.39 0.38
CA ALA A 548 -26.50 -25.70 0.86
C ALA A 548 -25.55 -26.84 0.43
N LYS A 549 -25.05 -26.81 -0.81
CA LYS A 549 -24.04 -27.79 -1.28
C LYS A 549 -22.72 -27.67 -0.53
N TRP A 550 -22.30 -26.45 -0.21
CA TRP A 550 -21.11 -26.21 0.59
C TRP A 550 -21.25 -26.74 2.02
N GLU A 551 -22.37 -26.44 2.68
CA GLU A 551 -22.70 -26.97 4.01
C GLU A 551 -22.74 -28.50 4.00
N GLN A 552 -23.36 -29.11 2.98
CA GLN A 552 -23.40 -30.57 2.82
C GLN A 552 -21.99 -31.15 2.65
N ALA A 553 -21.17 -30.59 1.75
CA ALA A 553 -19.81 -31.07 1.53
C ALA A 553 -18.97 -30.97 2.82
N THR A 554 -19.11 -29.87 3.56
CA THR A 554 -18.43 -29.65 4.85
C THR A 554 -18.85 -30.71 5.88
N ALA A 555 -20.14 -31.06 5.93
CA ALA A 555 -20.65 -32.10 6.82
C ALA A 555 -20.19 -33.52 6.42
N GLU A 556 -20.11 -33.81 5.11
CA GLU A 556 -19.66 -35.10 4.58
C GLU A 556 -18.13 -35.29 4.67
N ALA A 557 -17.36 -34.19 4.69
CA ALA A 557 -15.91 -34.20 4.75
C ALA A 557 -15.35 -33.13 5.73
N PRO A 558 -15.57 -33.29 7.05
CA PRO A 558 -15.13 -32.31 8.05
C PRO A 558 -13.62 -32.04 7.97
N GLY A 559 -13.23 -30.76 8.01
CA GLY A 559 -11.83 -30.33 7.93
C GLY A 559 -11.18 -30.45 6.54
N ARG A 560 -11.92 -30.92 5.52
CA ARG A 560 -11.41 -31.11 4.15
C ARG A 560 -12.09 -30.20 3.11
N VAL A 561 -13.07 -29.39 3.51
CA VAL A 561 -13.73 -28.37 2.68
C VAL A 561 -13.49 -27.02 3.36
N LEU A 562 -12.69 -26.15 2.72
CA LEU A 562 -12.19 -24.92 3.34
C LEU A 562 -12.35 -23.74 2.37
N LEU A 563 -12.73 -22.57 2.88
CA LEU A 563 -12.50 -21.31 2.19
C LEU A 563 -11.01 -20.97 2.24
N GLY A 564 -10.53 -20.21 1.25
CA GLY A 564 -9.13 -19.82 1.19
C GLY A 564 -8.66 -19.00 2.39
N ASP A 565 -9.54 -18.21 3.00
CA ASP A 565 -9.22 -17.45 4.22
C ASP A 565 -8.99 -18.38 5.43
N GLU A 566 -9.67 -19.53 5.53
CA GLU A 566 -9.49 -20.48 6.64
C GLU A 566 -8.11 -21.15 6.61
N VAL A 567 -7.59 -21.41 5.41
CA VAL A 567 -6.23 -21.91 5.19
C VAL A 567 -5.21 -20.83 5.54
N GLY A 568 -5.44 -19.59 5.10
CA GLY A 568 -4.61 -18.43 5.41
C GLY A 568 -4.56 -18.09 6.90
N ASP A 569 -5.65 -18.26 7.64
CA ASP A 569 -5.71 -18.01 9.08
C ASP A 569 -5.02 -19.12 9.92
N GLY A 570 -4.52 -20.19 9.27
CA GLY A 570 -3.86 -21.32 9.94
C GLY A 570 -4.80 -22.21 10.75
N ALA A 571 -6.12 -22.06 10.56
CA ALA A 571 -7.16 -22.78 11.30
C ALA A 571 -7.47 -24.16 10.71
N TYR A 572 -6.44 -24.88 10.23
CA TYR A 572 -6.61 -26.18 9.57
C TYR A 572 -5.39 -27.10 9.76
N ASP A 573 -5.57 -28.39 9.49
CA ASP A 573 -4.49 -29.39 9.51
C ASP A 573 -4.12 -29.76 8.06
N PRO A 574 -2.89 -29.47 7.57
CA PRO A 574 -2.48 -29.78 6.20
C PRO A 574 -2.30 -31.29 5.94
N THR A 575 -2.31 -32.13 6.98
CA THR A 575 -2.10 -33.59 6.88
C THR A 575 -3.40 -34.39 6.69
N VAL A 576 -4.56 -33.74 6.71
CA VAL A 576 -5.87 -34.38 6.52
C VAL A 576 -6.09 -34.95 5.12
N ALA A 577 -5.26 -34.56 4.16
CA ALA A 577 -5.32 -35.00 2.77
C ALA A 577 -3.93 -34.99 2.12
N ASP A 578 -3.72 -35.95 1.21
CA ASP A 578 -2.54 -35.96 0.33
C ASP A 578 -2.85 -35.33 -1.02
N ASN A 579 -4.10 -35.39 -1.52
CA ASN A 579 -4.47 -34.77 -2.79
C ASN A 579 -5.43 -33.61 -2.55
N TRP A 580 -4.98 -32.39 -2.84
CA TRP A 580 -5.73 -31.16 -2.64
C TRP A 580 -6.17 -30.58 -3.98
N VAL A 581 -7.44 -30.21 -4.07
CA VAL A 581 -7.98 -29.41 -5.17
C VAL A 581 -8.18 -27.99 -4.69
N ILE A 582 -7.52 -27.04 -5.33
CA ILE A 582 -7.75 -25.61 -5.06
C ILE A 582 -8.56 -25.03 -6.21
N ALA A 583 -9.77 -24.59 -5.91
CA ALA A 583 -10.67 -23.97 -6.85
C ALA A 583 -10.34 -22.49 -7.00
N GLY A 584 -9.55 -22.16 -8.02
CA GLY A 584 -9.07 -20.83 -8.32
C GLY A 584 -7.59 -20.85 -8.73
N ILE A 585 -7.18 -19.84 -9.50
CA ILE A 585 -5.78 -19.59 -9.87
C ILE A 585 -5.53 -18.09 -9.69
N GLY A 586 -5.60 -17.64 -8.43
CA GLY A 586 -5.37 -16.26 -8.02
C GLY A 586 -4.39 -16.18 -6.84
N GLY A 587 -4.14 -14.97 -6.32
CA GLY A 587 -3.19 -14.77 -5.21
C GLY A 587 -3.50 -15.63 -3.97
N GLY A 588 -4.78 -15.71 -3.57
CA GLY A 588 -5.20 -16.58 -2.47
C GLY A 588 -4.96 -18.07 -2.75
N ALA A 589 -5.18 -18.52 -3.99
CA ALA A 589 -4.92 -19.91 -4.37
C ALA A 589 -3.43 -20.26 -4.30
N ILE A 590 -2.55 -19.35 -4.73
CA ILE A 590 -1.10 -19.52 -4.69
C ILE A 590 -0.59 -19.54 -3.25
N ALA A 591 -1.05 -18.61 -2.40
CA ALA A 591 -0.70 -18.61 -0.99
C ALA A 591 -1.12 -19.91 -0.30
N ASN A 592 -2.35 -20.36 -0.50
CA ASN A 592 -2.86 -21.60 0.07
C ASN A 592 -2.14 -22.84 -0.47
N THR A 593 -1.71 -22.82 -1.74
CA THR A 593 -0.87 -23.87 -2.32
C THR A 593 0.47 -23.95 -1.60
N GLU A 594 1.15 -22.83 -1.37
CA GLU A 594 2.41 -22.78 -0.62
C GLU A 594 2.21 -23.36 0.79
N ILE A 595 1.20 -22.88 1.53
CA ILE A 595 0.93 -23.33 2.90
C ILE A 595 0.71 -24.85 2.95
N ILE A 596 -0.09 -25.40 2.05
CA ILE A 596 -0.37 -26.84 1.99
C ILE A 596 0.89 -27.64 1.64
N LEU A 597 1.66 -27.20 0.63
CA LEU A 597 2.84 -27.93 0.16
C LEU A 597 3.99 -27.90 1.18
N GLU A 598 4.15 -26.80 1.91
CA GLU A 598 5.12 -26.68 3.01
C GLU A 598 4.66 -27.42 4.27
N GLY A 599 3.37 -27.37 4.60
CA GLY A 599 2.79 -27.99 5.79
C GLY A 599 2.71 -29.52 5.73
N ASN A 600 2.61 -30.10 4.53
CA ASN A 600 2.60 -31.55 4.34
C ASN A 600 3.55 -31.97 3.20
N PRO A 601 4.69 -32.66 3.48
CA PRO A 601 5.64 -33.12 2.46
C PRO A 601 5.08 -34.08 1.41
N ASN A 602 3.97 -34.78 1.71
CA ASN A 602 3.32 -35.72 0.80
C ASN A 602 2.23 -35.06 -0.06
N ALA A 603 1.81 -33.85 0.29
CA ALA A 603 0.70 -33.19 -0.39
C ALA A 603 1.00 -32.94 -1.87
N ARG A 604 0.01 -33.20 -2.72
CA ARG A 604 -0.06 -32.82 -4.13
C ARG A 604 -1.22 -31.85 -4.29
N VAL A 605 -0.98 -30.74 -4.95
CA VAL A 605 -1.96 -29.67 -5.15
C VAL A 605 -2.27 -29.56 -6.63
N THR A 606 -3.56 -29.59 -6.97
CA THR A 606 -4.07 -29.23 -8.30
C THR A 606 -4.89 -27.95 -8.21
N MET A 607 -4.38 -26.84 -8.77
CA MET A 607 -5.14 -25.60 -8.91
C MET A 607 -5.98 -25.65 -10.17
N VAL A 608 -7.28 -25.37 -10.06
CA VAL A 608 -8.23 -25.43 -11.17
C VAL A 608 -8.99 -24.11 -11.24
N GLY A 609 -8.98 -23.44 -12.39
CA GLY A 609 -9.68 -22.15 -12.50
C GLY A 609 -9.43 -21.44 -13.82
N THR A 610 -9.79 -20.16 -13.88
CA THR A 610 -9.45 -19.28 -15.01
C THR A 610 -7.94 -19.03 -15.07
N ALA A 611 -7.42 -18.53 -16.20
CA ALA A 611 -6.00 -18.18 -16.31
C ALA A 611 -5.51 -17.30 -15.15
N ALA A 612 -4.29 -17.56 -14.69
CA ALA A 612 -3.63 -16.76 -13.67
C ALA A 612 -3.52 -15.29 -14.14
N PRO A 613 -3.89 -14.30 -13.30
CA PRO A 613 -3.60 -12.91 -13.60
C PRO A 613 -2.12 -12.66 -13.90
N TRP A 614 -1.83 -11.81 -14.89
CA TRP A 614 -0.46 -11.51 -15.35
C TRP A 614 0.51 -11.12 -14.22
N VAL A 615 0.03 -10.39 -13.21
CA VAL A 615 0.83 -9.99 -12.04
C VAL A 615 1.47 -11.19 -11.34
N LEU A 616 0.80 -12.34 -11.32
CA LEU A 616 1.30 -13.52 -10.61
C LEU A 616 2.51 -14.12 -11.31
N HIS A 617 2.59 -14.00 -12.63
CA HIS A 617 3.79 -14.39 -13.40
C HIS A 617 5.01 -13.50 -13.11
N ASN A 618 4.81 -12.39 -12.39
CA ASN A 618 5.84 -11.44 -12.01
C ASN A 618 6.11 -11.43 -10.51
N ASP A 619 5.24 -12.02 -9.68
CA ASP A 619 5.46 -12.05 -8.24
C ASP A 619 6.53 -13.09 -7.84
N SER A 620 7.24 -12.82 -6.75
CA SER A 620 8.37 -13.65 -6.32
C SER A 620 7.93 -15.02 -5.78
N GLN A 621 6.74 -15.11 -5.16
CA GLN A 621 6.22 -16.33 -4.55
C GLN A 621 5.88 -17.37 -5.62
N TYR A 622 5.09 -17.01 -6.62
CA TYR A 622 4.63 -17.94 -7.64
C TYR A 622 5.79 -18.45 -8.50
N LEU A 623 6.71 -17.56 -8.88
CA LEU A 623 7.92 -17.95 -9.62
C LEU A 623 8.77 -18.96 -8.83
N ALA A 624 9.00 -18.72 -7.53
CA ALA A 624 9.73 -19.64 -6.68
C ALA A 624 8.98 -20.98 -6.51
N MET A 625 7.69 -20.92 -6.21
CA MET A 625 6.84 -22.09 -6.00
C MET A 625 6.78 -22.99 -7.24
N ARG A 626 6.60 -22.41 -8.43
CA ARG A 626 6.59 -23.20 -9.67
C ARG A 626 7.95 -23.85 -9.94
N ARG A 627 9.07 -23.13 -9.79
CA ARG A 627 10.41 -23.72 -9.95
C ARG A 627 10.64 -24.91 -9.00
N GLN A 628 10.03 -24.88 -7.81
CA GLN A 628 10.18 -25.95 -6.82
C GLN A 628 9.23 -27.14 -7.06
N TYR A 629 7.98 -26.90 -7.45
CA TYR A 629 6.93 -27.92 -7.42
C TYR A 629 6.30 -28.25 -8.78
N ASP A 630 6.42 -27.39 -9.79
CA ASP A 630 5.85 -27.58 -11.13
C ASP A 630 6.82 -28.37 -12.02
N ALA A 631 6.41 -29.56 -12.47
CA ALA A 631 7.24 -30.43 -13.29
C ALA A 631 7.63 -29.82 -14.64
N GLU A 632 6.78 -28.94 -15.21
CA GLU A 632 7.09 -28.25 -16.48
C GLU A 632 8.30 -27.31 -16.37
N LEU A 633 8.61 -26.87 -15.14
CA LEU A 633 9.74 -26.00 -14.83
C LEU A 633 10.86 -26.72 -14.08
N GLY A 634 10.86 -28.06 -14.10
CA GLY A 634 11.88 -28.89 -13.47
C GLY A 634 11.68 -29.13 -11.96
N GLY A 635 10.52 -28.77 -11.42
CA GLY A 635 10.12 -29.05 -10.05
C GLY A 635 9.74 -30.52 -9.81
N ASN A 636 9.40 -30.85 -8.57
CA ASN A 636 9.11 -32.24 -8.16
C ASN A 636 7.72 -32.79 -8.57
N GLY A 637 6.91 -32.00 -9.29
CA GLY A 637 5.60 -32.40 -9.81
C GLY A 637 4.48 -32.47 -8.78
N ARG A 638 4.67 -31.89 -7.59
CA ARG A 638 3.62 -31.79 -6.55
C ARG A 638 2.61 -30.67 -6.83
N LEU A 639 2.88 -29.78 -7.78
CA LEU A 639 1.98 -28.73 -8.23
C LEU A 639 1.53 -28.98 -9.67
N VAL A 640 0.22 -28.95 -9.89
CA VAL A 640 -0.40 -28.97 -11.23
C VAL A 640 -1.38 -27.80 -11.34
N THR A 641 -1.35 -27.09 -12.46
CA THR A 641 -2.29 -26.00 -12.76
C THR A 641 -3.14 -26.36 -13.96
N VAL A 642 -4.47 -26.36 -13.81
CA VAL A 642 -5.46 -26.62 -14.87
C VAL A 642 -6.20 -25.31 -15.17
N PRO A 643 -5.70 -24.51 -16.13
CA PRO A 643 -6.26 -23.20 -16.45
C PRO A 643 -7.53 -23.29 -17.29
N ASN A 644 -8.16 -22.13 -17.49
CA ASN A 644 -9.32 -21.91 -18.36
C ASN A 644 -10.58 -22.70 -17.99
N GLN A 645 -10.75 -23.03 -16.71
CA GLN A 645 -11.93 -23.68 -16.16
C GLN A 645 -12.79 -22.69 -15.38
N ARG A 646 -14.08 -22.56 -15.76
CA ARG A 646 -15.07 -21.86 -14.93
C ARG A 646 -15.69 -22.86 -13.96
N LEU A 647 -15.54 -22.63 -12.67
CA LEU A 647 -16.03 -23.53 -11.62
C LEU A 647 -17.45 -23.16 -11.17
N GLY A 648 -18.24 -24.18 -10.86
CA GLY A 648 -19.57 -24.05 -10.24
C GLY A 648 -19.49 -24.33 -8.74
N ALA A 649 -20.61 -24.78 -8.16
CA ALA A 649 -20.63 -25.27 -6.79
C ALA A 649 -19.71 -26.48 -6.59
N VAL A 650 -19.26 -26.71 -5.35
CA VAL A 650 -18.51 -27.90 -4.98
C VAL A 650 -19.34 -29.16 -5.24
N GLU A 651 -18.69 -30.21 -5.73
CA GLU A 651 -19.30 -31.54 -5.96
C GLU A 651 -18.66 -32.58 -5.03
N THR A 652 -19.48 -33.50 -4.51
CA THR A 652 -19.03 -34.66 -3.72
C THR A 652 -19.17 -35.94 -4.55
N VAL A 653 -18.13 -36.78 -4.56
CA VAL A 653 -18.13 -38.08 -5.22
C VAL A 653 -17.93 -39.16 -4.16
N ARG A 654 -18.85 -40.13 -4.11
CA ARG A 654 -18.69 -41.31 -3.25
C ARG A 654 -17.79 -42.33 -3.93
N THR A 655 -16.72 -42.71 -3.26
CA THR A 655 -15.81 -43.74 -3.75
C THR A 655 -16.38 -45.14 -3.50
N PRO A 656 -15.92 -46.18 -4.24
CA PRO A 656 -16.45 -47.55 -4.09
C PRO A 656 -16.33 -48.14 -2.68
N ASP A 657 -15.36 -47.68 -1.90
CA ASP A 657 -15.11 -48.03 -0.49
C ASP A 657 -15.95 -47.19 0.51
N GLY A 658 -16.82 -46.30 0.01
CA GLY A 658 -17.73 -45.49 0.83
C GLY A 658 -17.14 -44.16 1.30
N GLY A 659 -15.90 -43.84 0.93
CA GLY A 659 -15.28 -42.54 1.17
C GLY A 659 -15.89 -41.40 0.35
N VAL A 660 -15.53 -40.17 0.69
CA VAL A 660 -15.97 -38.95 0.00
C VAL A 660 -14.77 -38.23 -0.59
N ARG A 661 -14.83 -38.01 -1.90
CA ARG A 661 -13.92 -37.13 -2.66
C ARG A 661 -14.62 -35.84 -3.04
N LEU A 662 -13.82 -34.80 -3.19
CA LEU A 662 -14.28 -33.46 -3.52
C LEU A 662 -13.82 -33.11 -4.93
N LYS A 663 -14.71 -32.48 -5.68
CA LYS A 663 -14.55 -32.35 -7.12
C LYS A 663 -14.70 -30.91 -7.58
N ALA A 664 -13.76 -30.47 -8.43
CA ALA A 664 -13.82 -29.23 -9.19
C ALA A 664 -13.76 -29.58 -10.69
N ARG A 665 -14.91 -29.57 -11.38
CA ARG A 665 -15.01 -30.05 -12.77
C ARG A 665 -14.45 -31.46 -12.87
N ASP A 666 -13.52 -31.74 -13.78
CA ASP A 666 -13.02 -33.10 -14.01
C ASP A 666 -11.87 -33.51 -13.07
N VAL A 667 -11.57 -32.69 -12.06
CA VAL A 667 -10.49 -32.93 -11.09
C VAL A 667 -11.08 -33.29 -9.74
N GLU A 668 -10.61 -34.40 -9.18
CA GLU A 668 -11.00 -34.91 -7.85
C GLU A 668 -9.81 -34.87 -6.89
N GLY A 669 -10.09 -34.60 -5.62
CA GLY A 669 -9.12 -34.72 -4.53
C GLY A 669 -9.77 -35.15 -3.22
N ASP A 670 -8.92 -35.34 -2.23
CA ASP A 670 -9.32 -35.73 -0.88
C ASP A 670 -9.76 -34.49 -0.08
N ALA A 671 -9.22 -33.31 -0.40
CA ALA A 671 -9.60 -32.02 0.18
C ALA A 671 -9.82 -30.94 -0.91
N TYR A 672 -10.60 -29.91 -0.57
CA TYR A 672 -11.01 -28.82 -1.46
C TYR A 672 -10.84 -27.47 -0.76
N VAL A 673 -10.19 -26.53 -1.46
CA VAL A 673 -10.06 -25.14 -1.00
C VAL A 673 -10.70 -24.20 -2.02
N ALA A 674 -11.64 -23.36 -1.59
CA ALA A 674 -12.28 -22.35 -2.43
C ALA A 674 -11.48 -21.04 -2.44
N CYS A 675 -10.93 -20.67 -3.60
CA CYS A 675 -10.17 -19.44 -3.85
C CYS A 675 -10.66 -18.75 -5.13
N LEU A 676 -11.99 -18.60 -5.26
CA LEU A 676 -12.66 -18.14 -6.48
C LEU A 676 -12.77 -16.62 -6.59
N GLY A 677 -12.21 -15.90 -5.62
CA GLY A 677 -12.21 -14.45 -5.53
C GLY A 677 -13.24 -13.93 -4.54
N ARG A 678 -13.21 -12.61 -4.40
CA ARG A 678 -13.93 -11.88 -3.35
C ARG A 678 -15.03 -11.03 -4.00
N VAL A 679 -16.14 -10.80 -3.29
CA VAL A 679 -17.21 -9.91 -3.77
C VAL A 679 -17.13 -8.57 -3.05
N ALA A 680 -17.15 -7.50 -3.85
CA ALA A 680 -17.10 -6.14 -3.35
C ALA A 680 -18.43 -5.79 -2.68
N ARG A 681 -18.38 -5.60 -1.35
CA ARG A 681 -19.48 -5.22 -0.47
C ARG A 681 -19.08 -4.06 0.40
N LEU A 682 -20.06 -3.41 1.01
CA LEU A 682 -19.77 -2.42 2.05
C LEU A 682 -18.94 -3.06 3.17
N PRO A 683 -18.00 -2.32 3.79
CA PRO A 683 -17.27 -2.83 4.93
C PRO A 683 -18.23 -3.24 6.04
N GLN A 684 -17.98 -4.39 6.67
CA GLN A 684 -18.87 -4.95 7.71
C GLN A 684 -19.15 -3.96 8.85
N ALA A 685 -18.19 -3.09 9.16
CA ALA A 685 -18.34 -2.04 10.17
C ALA A 685 -19.51 -1.08 9.86
N ALA A 686 -19.96 -0.97 8.60
CA ALA A 686 -21.03 -0.08 8.15
C ALA A 686 -22.36 -0.81 7.84
N ASP A 687 -22.45 -2.13 8.08
CA ASP A 687 -23.65 -2.92 7.73
C ASP A 687 -24.91 -2.39 8.43
N THR A 688 -24.82 -1.99 9.71
CA THR A 688 -25.97 -1.42 10.45
C THR A 688 -26.42 -0.07 9.88
N LEU A 689 -25.48 0.76 9.39
CA LEU A 689 -25.79 2.05 8.77
C LEU A 689 -26.50 1.87 7.43
N ASP A 690 -26.08 0.90 6.61
CA ASP A 690 -26.78 0.54 5.37
C ASP A 690 -28.20 0.06 5.67
N ALA A 691 -28.33 -0.86 6.62
CA ALA A 691 -29.62 -1.38 7.03
C ALA A 691 -30.55 -0.28 7.59
N TRP A 692 -30.02 0.66 8.36
CA TRP A 692 -30.76 1.83 8.84
C TRP A 692 -31.25 2.69 7.69
N ALA A 693 -30.36 3.09 6.77
CA ALA A 693 -30.71 3.97 5.66
C ALA A 693 -31.83 3.34 4.82
N ARG A 694 -31.70 2.05 4.47
CA ARG A 694 -32.70 1.32 3.67
C ARG A 694 -34.04 1.15 4.39
N ARG A 695 -34.05 0.78 5.68
CA ARG A 695 -35.30 0.64 6.46
C ARG A 695 -36.12 1.93 6.50
N GLN A 696 -35.45 3.08 6.44
CA GLN A 696 -36.07 4.40 6.45
C GLN A 696 -36.39 4.93 5.04
N GLY A 697 -36.29 4.10 4.00
CA GLY A 697 -36.52 4.52 2.60
C GLY A 697 -35.44 5.46 2.05
N GLY A 698 -34.28 5.48 2.70
CA GLY A 698 -33.11 6.29 2.36
C GLY A 698 -32.23 5.67 1.29
N GLN A 699 -31.06 6.28 1.06
CA GLN A 699 -30.08 5.85 0.05
C GLN A 699 -28.65 5.88 0.60
N VAL A 700 -27.80 5.03 0.02
CA VAL A 700 -26.34 5.05 0.23
C VAL A 700 -25.67 5.51 -1.06
N LYS A 701 -24.81 6.52 -0.98
CA LYS A 701 -24.05 7.06 -2.10
C LYS A 701 -22.55 6.96 -1.85
N GLY A 702 -21.78 6.74 -2.91
CA GLY A 702 -20.32 6.65 -2.86
C GLY A 702 -19.64 7.79 -3.62
N GLU A 703 -18.52 8.26 -3.09
CA GLU A 703 -17.63 9.23 -3.73
C GLU A 703 -16.19 8.72 -3.68
N LEU A 704 -15.48 8.69 -4.82
CA LEU A 704 -14.05 8.36 -4.85
C LEU A 704 -13.23 9.59 -4.39
N LEU A 705 -12.32 9.38 -3.45
CA LEU A 705 -11.47 10.42 -2.87
C LEU A 705 -10.08 10.43 -3.50
N PHE A 706 -9.60 11.64 -3.83
CA PHE A 706 -8.27 11.86 -4.39
C PHE A 706 -7.61 13.08 -3.72
N ASP A 707 -6.28 13.08 -3.62
CA ASP A 707 -5.53 14.28 -3.20
C ASP A 707 -5.36 15.29 -4.35
N LYS A 708 -4.64 16.39 -4.09
CA LYS A 708 -4.33 17.45 -5.07
C LYS A 708 -3.45 16.97 -6.24
N SER A 709 -2.73 15.87 -6.05
CA SER A 709 -1.88 15.20 -7.04
C SER A 709 -2.62 14.05 -7.74
N GLU A 710 -3.95 13.96 -7.58
CA GLU A 710 -4.80 12.90 -8.12
C GLU A 710 -4.42 11.48 -7.63
N GLN A 711 -3.73 11.36 -6.48
CA GLN A 711 -3.51 10.07 -5.85
C GLN A 711 -4.79 9.60 -5.18
N TYR A 712 -5.14 8.33 -5.38
CA TYR A 712 -6.35 7.75 -4.80
C TYR A 712 -6.19 7.52 -3.30
N LEU A 713 -7.13 8.06 -2.52
CA LEU A 713 -7.12 8.01 -1.05
C LEU A 713 -8.11 6.99 -0.49
N GLY A 714 -9.09 6.57 -1.29
CA GLY A 714 -10.16 5.68 -0.89
C GLY A 714 -11.52 6.18 -1.38
N TYR A 715 -12.59 5.85 -0.66
CA TYR A 715 -13.91 6.37 -1.00
C TYR A 715 -14.69 6.80 0.25
N ARG A 716 -15.63 7.73 0.07
CA ARG A 716 -16.57 8.17 1.10
C ARG A 716 -17.94 7.59 0.84
N LEU A 717 -18.56 7.04 1.87
CA LEU A 717 -19.94 6.61 1.88
C LEU A 717 -20.81 7.67 2.55
N HIS A 718 -21.96 7.95 1.95
CA HIS A 718 -22.99 8.84 2.49
C HIS A 718 -24.25 8.04 2.74
N PHE A 719 -24.64 7.92 4.01
CA PHE A 719 -25.87 7.26 4.45
C PHE A 719 -26.93 8.33 4.71
N GLN A 720 -28.00 8.36 3.92
CA GLN A 720 -29.04 9.40 4.00
C GLN A 720 -30.41 8.78 4.27
N ALA A 721 -31.12 9.30 5.26
CA ALA A 721 -32.53 8.98 5.50
C ALA A 721 -33.27 10.18 6.11
N GLY A 722 -34.32 10.67 5.44
CA GLY A 722 -34.98 11.92 5.81
C GLY A 722 -33.99 13.10 5.80
N ASP A 723 -33.97 13.88 6.87
CA ASP A 723 -33.06 15.02 7.06
C ASP A 723 -31.71 14.62 7.71
N ARG A 724 -31.50 13.33 7.99
CA ARG A 724 -30.26 12.84 8.64
C ARG A 724 -29.27 12.31 7.61
N GLN A 725 -28.00 12.68 7.79
CA GLN A 725 -26.89 12.21 6.97
C GLN A 725 -25.69 11.82 7.85
N HIS A 726 -25.12 10.65 7.57
CA HIS A 726 -23.86 10.17 8.15
C HIS A 726 -22.85 9.86 7.06
N THR A 727 -21.57 9.99 7.37
CA THR A 727 -20.48 9.69 6.44
C THR A 727 -19.50 8.70 7.05
N VAL A 728 -18.89 7.89 6.19
CA VAL A 728 -17.81 6.96 6.55
C VAL A 728 -16.76 7.00 5.44
N ASP A 729 -15.49 7.21 5.81
CA ASP A 729 -14.38 7.11 4.87
C ASP A 729 -13.83 5.68 4.87
N VAL A 730 -13.55 5.12 3.71
CA VAL A 730 -12.98 3.78 3.54
C VAL A 730 -11.66 3.89 2.78
N THR A 731 -10.59 3.31 3.34
CA THR A 731 -9.24 3.37 2.76
C THR A 731 -8.56 1.99 2.74
N GLY A 732 -7.32 1.97 2.25
CA GLY A 732 -6.48 0.78 2.13
C GLY A 732 -7.08 -0.29 1.21
N ALA A 733 -6.70 -1.56 1.42
CA ALA A 733 -7.14 -2.66 0.56
C ALA A 733 -8.67 -2.79 0.45
N ALA A 734 -9.42 -2.44 1.50
CA ALA A 734 -10.89 -2.41 1.49
C ALA A 734 -11.45 -1.45 0.42
N SER A 735 -10.78 -0.32 0.22
CA SER A 735 -11.21 0.69 -0.74
C SER A 735 -11.00 0.29 -2.21
N ARG A 736 -10.19 -0.74 -2.47
CA ARG A 736 -9.88 -1.24 -3.82
C ARG A 736 -10.98 -2.15 -4.38
N MET A 737 -11.98 -2.49 -3.58
CA MET A 737 -13.12 -3.32 -3.97
C MET A 737 -14.42 -2.53 -3.80
N LEU A 738 -14.85 -1.83 -4.86
CA LEU A 738 -16.02 -0.95 -4.81
C LEU A 738 -17.35 -1.73 -4.75
N PRO A 739 -18.22 -1.47 -3.74
CA PRO A 739 -19.54 -2.08 -3.67
C PRO A 739 -20.38 -1.76 -4.91
N GLY A 740 -20.77 -2.78 -5.68
CA GLY A 740 -21.48 -2.60 -6.96
C GLY A 740 -22.89 -2.04 -6.84
N ASN A 741 -23.48 -2.05 -5.65
CA ASN A 741 -24.76 -1.42 -5.34
C ASN A 741 -24.65 0.07 -5.01
N VAL A 742 -23.43 0.60 -4.85
CA VAL A 742 -23.16 2.00 -4.48
C VAL A 742 -22.41 2.73 -5.59
N PHE A 743 -21.49 2.04 -6.27
CA PHE A 743 -20.65 2.61 -7.32
C PHE A 743 -21.05 2.09 -8.69
N SER A 744 -20.96 2.96 -9.70
CA SER A 744 -21.31 2.61 -11.08
C SER A 744 -20.21 1.80 -11.76
N GLU A 745 -20.54 1.15 -12.89
CA GLU A 745 -19.53 0.51 -13.75
C GLU A 745 -18.45 1.50 -14.22
N LYS A 746 -18.81 2.78 -14.37
CA LYS A 746 -17.87 3.85 -14.72
C LYS A 746 -16.87 4.11 -13.58
N ASP A 747 -17.32 4.07 -12.33
CA ASP A 747 -16.44 4.25 -11.17
C ASP A 747 -15.49 3.05 -11.02
N MET A 748 -16.00 1.83 -11.23
CA MET A 748 -15.17 0.62 -11.26
C MET A 748 -14.12 0.66 -12.37
N ALA A 749 -14.50 1.08 -13.58
CA ALA A 749 -13.58 1.24 -14.70
C ALA A 749 -12.52 2.32 -14.42
N ARG A 750 -12.92 3.44 -13.80
CA ARG A 750 -12.01 4.51 -13.38
C ARG A 750 -11.01 4.01 -12.34
N LEU A 751 -11.47 3.30 -11.31
CA LEU A 751 -10.58 2.73 -10.29
C LEU A 751 -9.63 1.70 -10.89
N ALA A 752 -10.08 0.84 -11.81
CA ALA A 752 -9.21 -0.14 -12.46
C ALA A 752 -8.03 0.49 -13.22
N VAL A 753 -8.22 1.67 -13.82
CA VAL A 753 -7.11 2.43 -14.46
C VAL A 753 -6.14 2.97 -13.42
N VAL A 754 -6.67 3.53 -12.32
CA VAL A 754 -5.87 4.03 -11.19
C VAL A 754 -5.06 2.90 -10.54
N ASP A 755 -5.66 1.74 -10.34
CA ASP A 755 -5.05 0.56 -9.72
C ASP A 755 -3.86 0.05 -10.54
N ARG A 756 -4.01 -0.06 -11.87
CA ARG A 756 -2.92 -0.47 -12.77
C ARG A 756 -1.73 0.49 -12.76
N ARG A 757 -1.97 1.78 -12.48
CA ARG A 757 -0.91 2.79 -12.36
C ARG A 757 -0.30 2.82 -10.97
N THR A 758 -1.08 2.55 -9.92
CA THR A 758 -0.59 2.50 -8.54
C THR A 758 0.30 1.28 -8.31
N ALA A 759 -0.10 0.12 -8.85
CA ALA A 759 0.62 -1.14 -8.76
C ALA A 759 0.63 -1.83 -10.13
N PRO A 760 1.59 -1.48 -11.00
CA PRO A 760 1.74 -2.11 -12.30
C PRO A 760 1.93 -3.63 -12.18
N PRO A 761 1.18 -4.46 -12.95
CA PRO A 761 1.31 -5.92 -12.91
C PRO A 761 2.74 -6.43 -13.13
N GLU A 762 3.53 -5.75 -13.95
CA GLU A 762 4.92 -6.10 -14.23
C GLU A 762 5.80 -6.06 -12.98
N SER A 763 5.47 -5.19 -12.02
CA SER A 763 6.21 -5.03 -10.78
C SER A 763 6.00 -6.20 -9.80
N GLY A 764 5.05 -7.10 -10.07
CA GLY A 764 4.62 -8.13 -9.11
C GLY A 764 3.77 -7.59 -7.94
N ASN A 765 3.40 -6.30 -7.97
CA ASN A 765 2.51 -5.69 -6.99
C ASN A 765 1.05 -5.68 -7.46
N VAL A 766 0.15 -5.69 -6.49
CA VAL A 766 -1.30 -5.50 -6.69
C VAL A 766 -1.78 -4.26 -5.92
N ALA A 767 -2.82 -3.59 -6.42
CA ALA A 767 -3.29 -2.33 -5.83
C ALA A 767 -3.87 -2.48 -4.42
N ALA A 768 -4.42 -3.65 -4.10
CA ALA A 768 -4.84 -4.04 -2.75
C ALA A 768 -3.70 -4.65 -1.92
N GLY A 769 -2.47 -4.65 -2.43
CA GLY A 769 -1.30 -5.23 -1.77
C GLY A 769 -0.71 -4.32 -0.69
N PHE A 770 0.27 -4.86 0.04
CA PHE A 770 0.86 -4.20 1.22
C PHE A 770 1.41 -2.80 0.92
N MET A 771 2.34 -2.69 -0.06
CA MET A 771 2.97 -1.42 -0.42
C MET A 771 1.95 -0.36 -0.88
N ALA A 772 1.06 -0.71 -1.81
CA ALA A 772 0.07 0.23 -2.33
C ALA A 772 -0.89 0.72 -1.23
N THR A 773 -1.25 -0.16 -0.29
CA THR A 773 -2.08 0.17 0.88
C THR A 773 -1.35 1.12 1.84
N ALA A 774 -0.06 0.88 2.09
CA ALA A 774 0.76 1.73 2.96
C ALA A 774 0.94 3.14 2.39
N LEU A 775 1.29 3.23 1.10
CA LEU A 775 1.39 4.51 0.39
C LEU A 775 0.06 5.27 0.40
N GLN A 776 -1.06 4.60 0.14
CA GLN A 776 -2.39 5.18 0.21
C GLN A 776 -2.71 5.74 1.61
N GLY A 777 -2.38 5.00 2.67
CA GLY A 777 -2.54 5.46 4.06
C GLY A 777 -1.72 6.73 4.32
N SER A 778 -0.45 6.74 3.93
CA SER A 778 0.43 7.92 4.07
C SER A 778 -0.10 9.14 3.31
N HIS A 779 -0.54 8.98 2.06
CA HIS A 779 -1.14 10.06 1.28
C HIS A 779 -2.42 10.61 1.93
N LEU A 780 -3.27 9.74 2.50
CA LEU A 780 -4.47 10.18 3.22
C LEU A 780 -4.11 11.02 4.46
N ALA A 781 -3.09 10.62 5.22
CA ALA A 781 -2.61 11.36 6.38
C ALA A 781 -2.09 12.75 5.97
N LYS A 782 -1.25 12.82 4.93
CA LYS A 782 -0.77 14.09 4.36
C LYS A 782 -1.94 14.98 3.91
N HIS A 783 -2.90 14.41 3.20
CA HIS A 783 -4.09 15.13 2.73
C HIS A 783 -4.93 15.72 3.87
N ARG A 784 -5.16 14.96 4.95
CA ARG A 784 -5.91 15.43 6.12
C ARG A 784 -5.16 16.54 6.87
N ALA A 785 -3.85 16.40 7.03
CA ALA A 785 -3.01 17.44 7.66
C ALA A 785 -3.06 18.77 6.89
N GLU A 786 -3.04 18.73 5.55
CA GLU A 786 -3.18 19.91 4.69
C GLU A 786 -4.55 20.58 4.78
N GLN A 787 -5.62 19.79 4.97
CA GLN A 787 -6.97 20.34 5.17
C GLN A 787 -7.12 21.02 6.53
N SER A 788 -6.59 20.42 7.60
CA SER A 788 -6.62 20.97 8.96
C SER A 788 -5.78 22.24 9.09
N GLY A 789 -4.62 22.31 8.41
CA GLY A 789 -3.78 23.51 8.38
C GLY A 789 -4.38 24.71 7.64
N ASN A 790 -5.39 24.47 6.78
CA ASN A 790 -6.09 25.51 6.02
C ASN A 790 -7.45 25.92 6.62
N ALA A 791 -7.87 25.32 7.75
CA ALA A 791 -9.09 25.74 8.43
C ALA A 791 -8.85 27.08 9.17
N PRO A 792 -9.66 28.14 8.94
CA PRO A 792 -9.58 29.33 9.77
C PRO A 792 -9.90 28.92 11.21
N ALA A 793 -8.98 29.16 12.14
CA ALA A 793 -9.07 28.79 13.54
C ALA A 793 -10.46 29.14 14.13
N ALA A 794 -11.37 28.16 14.11
CA ALA A 794 -12.69 28.29 14.67
C ALA A 794 -12.54 28.17 16.19
N ARG A 795 -12.48 29.32 16.84
CA ARG A 795 -12.56 29.51 18.28
C ARG A 795 -13.63 28.60 18.89
N THR A 796 -13.23 27.53 19.57
CA THR A 796 -13.99 26.96 20.68
C THR A 796 -13.01 26.42 21.72
N GLY A 797 -12.72 27.28 22.70
CA GLY A 797 -11.98 26.95 23.91
C GLY A 797 -12.52 27.82 25.03
N THR A 798 -13.76 27.55 25.46
CA THR A 798 -14.26 28.05 26.74
C THR A 798 -13.52 27.31 27.84
N THR A 799 -12.42 27.90 28.30
CA THR A 799 -11.75 27.53 29.54
C THR A 799 -12.73 27.75 30.70
N PRO A 800 -12.96 26.78 31.60
CA PRO A 800 -13.69 27.03 32.84
C PRO A 800 -12.84 27.95 33.76
N PRO A 801 -13.45 28.87 34.52
CA PRO A 801 -12.69 29.82 35.33
C PRO A 801 -12.04 29.10 36.52
N ALA A 802 -10.72 29.18 36.61
CA ALA A 802 -9.99 28.79 37.81
C ALA A 802 -10.38 29.71 38.97
N ALA A 803 -10.85 29.11 40.06
CA ALA A 803 -11.13 29.80 41.31
C ALA A 803 -9.86 30.48 41.83
N GLY A 804 -9.98 31.78 42.11
CA GLY A 804 -8.92 32.59 42.69
C GLY A 804 -8.70 32.33 44.18
N THR A 805 -7.45 32.48 44.60
CA THR A 805 -6.89 32.95 45.88
C THR A 805 -5.37 32.80 45.72
N GLY A 806 -4.47 33.74 46.00
CA GLY A 806 -4.48 35.11 46.48
C GLY A 806 -3.05 35.66 46.36
N SER A 807 -2.93 36.91 45.90
CA SER A 807 -1.85 37.90 46.10
C SER A 807 -0.57 37.51 46.87
N ASN A 808 0.64 37.64 46.28
CA ASN A 808 1.45 38.89 46.23
C ASN A 808 2.88 38.64 45.63
N PRO A 809 3.60 39.70 45.22
CA PRO A 809 4.77 39.62 44.32
C PRO A 809 6.13 39.94 44.99
N VAL A 810 7.19 39.80 44.17
CA VAL A 810 8.48 40.56 44.17
C VAL A 810 9.77 39.79 44.55
N ALA A 811 10.77 40.01 43.68
CA ALA A 811 12.23 39.98 43.82
C ALA A 811 12.97 38.63 43.81
N GLY A 812 13.83 38.49 42.80
CA GLY A 812 14.93 37.55 42.81
C GLY A 812 16.17 38.08 43.55
N ALA A 813 17.10 37.16 43.82
CA ALA A 813 18.55 37.38 43.86
C ALA A 813 19.23 36.08 44.31
N GLY A 814 20.16 35.58 43.49
CA GLY A 814 21.34 34.79 43.91
C GLY A 814 21.06 33.39 44.47
N THR A 815 21.92 32.39 44.34
CA THR A 815 23.33 32.32 43.96
C THR A 815 23.61 30.84 43.70
N ASN A 816 24.22 30.52 42.55
CA ASN A 816 25.12 29.37 42.45
C ASN A 816 26.30 29.61 43.44
N PRO A 817 27.03 28.60 43.96
CA PRO A 817 27.82 27.77 43.02
C PRO A 817 28.39 26.40 43.49
N VAL A 818 29.06 25.76 42.53
CA VAL A 818 30.28 24.89 42.62
C VAL A 818 30.17 23.44 43.15
N ALA A 819 30.27 22.53 42.18
CA ALA A 819 31.26 21.43 41.99
C ALA A 819 31.43 20.26 42.98
N GLY A 820 31.74 19.11 42.37
CA GLY A 820 32.28 17.90 42.99
C GLY A 820 31.77 16.64 42.28
N ALA A 821 32.25 16.32 41.08
CA ALA A 821 33.35 15.37 40.87
C ALA A 821 33.14 13.97 41.47
N ALA A 822 32.85 13.03 40.56
CA ALA A 822 33.45 11.71 40.42
C ALA A 822 33.21 10.59 41.44
N ARG A 823 32.77 9.47 40.83
CA ARG A 823 33.31 8.09 40.94
C ARG A 823 32.70 7.11 41.96
N LEU A 824 32.34 5.97 41.34
CA LEU A 824 32.53 4.57 41.72
C LEU A 824 31.29 3.78 42.18
N GLN A 825 31.05 2.73 41.38
CA GLN A 825 30.58 1.39 41.75
C GLN A 825 29.14 1.25 42.27
N SER A 826 28.25 0.82 41.38
CA SER A 826 27.84 -0.59 41.24
C SER A 826 27.02 -0.77 39.98
#